data_AF-A0A3Q0J8S6-F1
#
_entry.id   AF-A0A3Q0J8S6-F1
#
_cell.length_a   1.000
_cell.length_b   1.000
_cell.length_c   1.000
_cell.angle_alpha   90.00
_cell.angle_beta   90.00
_cell.angle_gamma   90.00
#
_symmetry.space_group_name_H-M   'P 1'
#
loop_
_entity.id
_entity.type
_entity.pdbx_description
1 polymer ?
#
loop_
_entity_poly.entity_id
_entity_poly.type
_entity_poly.pdbx_seq_one_letter_code
_entity_poly.pdbx_strand_id
1 'polypeptide(L)'
;MKPKPLRQKQGKTFTFQPFSERITNLDIDIFHRVGHKNEEIDNERETFFHQAIVKWNGLNSSESYNQLCKELTHHVKILPQVIAQKEKLINTLVKYLQLKNEFSLEPTLEFVVALAKDLTHQEFYEYFPRIFPLIINLLYCKNYDQIEWAFQCLAYLFKILWKQLVQDIDNVLGLLLPLLNSNQPLYIINFSAQSFAYVARKIKNRKHFIILILKALKKQPEGEEGCGTLFYETIKGVSGKLHSCTQSFLTDVVSCLGEQSLDTQCLTRVLGTTVDLLISELEPEQCAVVWTILHKKLSEFLSSWTKDNSEGAEQSILNILDLMKSMAVYKRGVTVTQPKPLIDLVIQMVQDKSLSDLVLQDVIIIAAALQRSPGVKISQEYACQLAYNVLRIPQRHLYLDFIERVFSCAGFNTLVLPSLLNYCESASSDSDLLQLLTKLVLHKVPSIALGSHFDEWKRIGLDFTNKKQNNLLAHMTSLLTSSQSATDDIICTILIAPHVNAPPHLLSKLHGALKRKLRSHDVSSDDQTQLYVYTLLVETMLRIDPGEVKFEAILEVLSSSLNEVCNMCQFTEQCKSLSKPLNARTITQYIIRVHNDRTETSIDSDLPFITDHYAHLTALNDKPDHCNVRVLLWETLAQMKISLISGR
;
A
#
# COMPACT_ATOMS: atom_id res chain seq x y z
N MET A 1 14.05 -1.83 12.28
CA MET A 1 14.90 -0.83 12.96
C MET A 1 14.02 0.32 13.43
N LYS A 2 14.09 0.72 14.72
CA LYS A 2 13.32 1.87 15.22
C LYS A 2 13.85 3.17 14.57
N PRO A 3 13.00 4.14 14.18
CA PRO A 3 13.48 5.44 13.71
C PRO A 3 14.21 6.15 14.86
N LYS A 4 15.43 6.65 14.60
CA LYS A 4 16.18 7.45 15.58
C LYS A 4 15.43 8.76 15.84
N PRO A 5 15.34 9.23 17.09
CA PRO A 5 14.65 10.47 17.42
C PRO A 5 15.37 11.70 16.84
N LEU A 6 14.62 12.57 16.17
CA LEU A 6 15.08 13.86 15.58
C LEU A 6 15.70 14.83 16.60
N ARG A 7 15.49 14.60 17.91
CA ARG A 7 15.85 15.54 18.99
C ARG A 7 17.33 15.61 19.36
N GLN A 8 18.20 14.73 18.84
CA GLN A 8 19.63 14.70 19.23
C GLN A 8 20.57 15.56 18.34
N LYS A 9 20.03 16.34 17.39
CA LYS A 9 20.82 17.23 16.50
C LYS A 9 21.07 18.64 17.06
N GLN A 10 20.48 19.03 18.20
CA GLN A 10 20.68 20.36 18.78
C GLN A 10 21.96 20.38 19.64
N GLY A 11 23.05 20.96 19.11
CA GLY A 11 24.25 21.30 19.90
C GLY A 11 25.61 21.09 19.24
N LYS A 12 25.70 20.49 18.05
CA LYS A 12 26.98 20.30 17.33
C LYS A 12 27.00 21.10 16.02
N THR A 13 27.94 22.03 15.88
CA THR A 13 28.11 22.87 14.67
C THR A 13 28.49 22.05 13.44
N PHE A 14 29.25 20.97 13.61
CA PHE A 14 29.63 20.06 12.52
C PHE A 14 29.13 18.64 12.83
N THR A 15 28.40 18.06 11.89
CA THR A 15 27.89 16.69 11.98
C THR A 15 28.17 15.95 10.68
N PHE A 16 28.66 14.72 10.78
CA PHE A 16 28.76 13.85 9.62
C PHE A 16 27.38 13.60 9.02
N GLN A 17 27.23 13.90 7.74
CA GLN A 17 26.06 13.55 6.94
C GLN A 17 26.46 12.50 5.91
N PRO A 18 25.84 11.30 5.92
CA PRO A 18 26.12 10.29 4.91
C PRO A 18 25.67 10.79 3.52
N PHE A 19 26.29 10.23 2.48
CA PHE A 19 25.99 10.54 1.08
C PHE A 19 24.49 10.50 0.77
N SER A 20 23.78 9.48 1.27
CA SER A 20 22.33 9.34 1.09
C SER A 20 21.55 10.51 1.68
N GLU A 21 21.91 10.98 2.89
CA GLU A 21 21.24 12.13 3.52
C GLU A 21 21.56 13.43 2.78
N ARG A 22 22.82 13.65 2.35
CA ARG A 22 23.18 14.84 1.56
C ARG A 22 22.42 14.85 0.23
N ILE A 23 22.40 13.73 -0.50
CA ILE A 23 21.67 13.62 -1.78
C ILE A 23 20.16 13.79 -1.61
N THR A 24 19.55 13.22 -0.58
CA THR A 24 18.10 13.40 -0.35
C THR A 24 17.76 14.86 -0.03
N ASN A 25 18.69 15.61 0.59
CA ASN A 25 18.50 17.02 0.91
C ASN A 25 18.98 17.97 -0.20
N LEU A 26 19.46 17.45 -1.33
CA LEU A 26 19.90 18.26 -2.45
C LEU A 26 18.69 18.93 -3.11
N ASP A 27 18.63 20.25 -3.02
CA ASP A 27 17.57 21.08 -3.57
C ASP A 27 18.17 22.11 -4.53
N ILE A 28 18.05 21.85 -5.83
CA ILE A 28 18.60 22.68 -6.90
C ILE A 28 17.48 23.57 -7.44
N ASP A 29 17.16 24.63 -6.69
CA ASP A 29 16.14 25.59 -7.09
C ASP A 29 16.69 26.77 -7.91
N ILE A 30 17.13 26.46 -9.14
CA ILE A 30 17.62 27.48 -10.09
C ILE A 30 16.47 28.33 -10.66
N PHE A 31 15.24 27.83 -10.57
CA PHE A 31 14.08 28.47 -11.17
C PHE A 31 13.52 29.60 -10.30
N HIS A 32 13.69 29.52 -8.97
CA HIS A 32 13.29 30.57 -8.03
C HIS A 32 14.48 31.30 -7.38
N ARG A 33 15.72 31.00 -7.77
CA ARG A 33 16.92 31.71 -7.31
C ARG A 33 16.86 33.21 -7.63
N VAL A 34 16.88 34.03 -6.59
CA VAL A 34 17.07 35.49 -6.70
C VAL A 34 18.57 35.76 -6.75
N GLY A 35 19.05 36.35 -7.86
CA GLY A 35 20.46 36.71 -8.03
C GLY A 35 20.89 37.78 -7.03
N HIS A 36 22.14 37.71 -6.57
CA HIS A 36 22.73 38.77 -5.76
C HIS A 36 23.14 39.95 -6.65
N LYS A 37 23.11 41.19 -6.14
CA LYS A 37 23.53 42.39 -6.91
C LYS A 37 24.93 42.26 -7.52
N ASN A 38 25.82 41.52 -6.87
CA ASN A 38 27.19 41.26 -7.35
C ASN A 38 27.25 40.30 -8.55
N GLU A 39 26.13 39.68 -8.94
CA GLU A 39 26.00 38.86 -10.16
C GLU A 39 25.43 39.67 -11.33
N GLU A 40 25.06 40.92 -11.11
CA GLU A 40 24.63 41.84 -12.16
C GLU A 40 25.84 42.32 -12.96
N ILE A 41 25.64 42.49 -14.27
CA ILE A 41 26.71 42.95 -15.17
C ILE A 41 26.89 44.46 -14.97
N ASP A 42 27.91 44.88 -14.23
CA ASP A 42 28.24 46.30 -14.02
C ASP A 42 28.58 47.03 -15.34
N ASN A 43 29.15 46.32 -16.32
CA ASN A 43 29.52 46.84 -17.64
C ASN A 43 28.78 46.11 -18.76
N GLU A 44 27.79 46.75 -19.43
CA GLU A 44 26.96 46.16 -20.50
C GLU A 44 27.72 45.47 -21.65
N ARG A 45 29.03 45.69 -21.77
CA ARG A 45 29.90 45.11 -22.82
C ARG A 45 30.59 43.81 -22.41
N GLU A 46 30.63 43.48 -21.13
CA GLU A 46 31.29 42.27 -20.62
C GLU A 46 30.38 41.06 -20.74
N THR A 47 30.97 39.90 -21.01
CA THR A 47 30.22 38.65 -21.18
C THR A 47 30.10 37.88 -19.88
N PHE A 48 29.06 37.04 -19.76
CA PHE A 48 28.89 36.16 -18.60
C PHE A 48 30.09 35.22 -18.44
N PHE A 49 30.68 34.77 -19.55
CA PHE A 49 31.88 33.94 -19.56
C PHE A 49 33.09 34.65 -18.95
N HIS A 50 33.29 35.93 -19.29
CA HIS A 50 34.39 36.72 -18.73
C HIS A 50 34.24 36.87 -17.21
N GLN A 51 33.03 37.19 -16.74
CA GLN A 51 32.74 37.35 -15.31
C GLN A 51 32.95 36.06 -14.54
N ALA A 52 32.56 34.92 -15.10
CA ALA A 52 32.82 33.63 -14.49
C ALA A 52 34.33 33.39 -14.33
N ILE A 53 35.15 33.72 -15.34
CA ILE A 53 36.61 33.61 -15.24
C ILE A 53 37.16 34.53 -14.15
N VAL A 54 36.71 35.79 -14.06
CA VAL A 54 37.16 36.74 -13.04
C VAL A 54 36.81 36.24 -11.64
N LYS A 55 35.57 35.74 -11.44
CA LYS A 55 35.12 35.10 -10.19
C LYS A 55 36.04 33.96 -9.81
N TRP A 56 36.27 33.01 -10.72
CA TRP A 56 37.04 31.80 -10.41
C TRP A 56 38.53 32.05 -10.24
N ASN A 57 39.10 33.09 -10.87
CA ASN A 57 40.48 33.51 -10.61
C ASN A 57 40.68 33.97 -9.16
N GLY A 58 39.64 34.49 -8.51
CA GLY A 58 39.68 34.84 -7.08
C GLY A 58 39.43 33.66 -6.14
N LEU A 59 38.76 32.59 -6.61
CA LEU A 59 38.34 31.45 -5.79
C LEU A 59 39.23 30.21 -5.92
N ASN A 60 39.94 30.05 -7.04
CA ASN A 60 40.67 28.82 -7.35
C ASN A 60 42.09 29.11 -7.86
N SER A 61 43.08 28.43 -7.28
CA SER A 61 44.49 28.53 -7.68
C SER A 61 45.14 27.18 -7.94
N SER A 62 44.34 26.14 -8.14
CA SER A 62 44.83 24.79 -8.46
C SER A 62 45.55 24.75 -9.80
N GLU A 63 46.48 23.81 -9.95
CA GLU A 63 47.25 23.67 -11.19
C GLU A 63 46.34 23.37 -12.39
N SER A 64 45.36 22.48 -12.23
CA SER A 64 44.41 22.12 -13.28
C SER A 64 43.55 23.31 -13.72
N TYR A 65 43.10 24.13 -12.77
CA TYR A 65 42.39 25.38 -13.08
C TYR A 65 43.29 26.38 -13.82
N ASN A 66 44.53 26.57 -13.38
CA ASN A 66 45.47 27.46 -14.05
C ASN A 66 45.77 27.01 -15.49
N GLN A 67 45.84 25.71 -15.75
CA GLN A 67 45.98 25.16 -17.11
C GLN A 67 44.72 25.42 -17.95
N LEU A 68 43.53 25.20 -17.39
CA LEU A 68 42.24 25.50 -18.03
C LEU A 68 42.18 26.97 -18.49
N CYS A 69 42.50 27.91 -17.60
CA CYS A 69 42.47 29.34 -17.91
C CYS A 69 43.49 29.76 -18.96
N LYS A 70 44.69 29.17 -18.96
CA LYS A 70 45.70 29.42 -20.00
C LYS A 70 45.19 29.00 -21.38
N GLU A 71 44.50 27.87 -21.47
CA GLU A 71 43.93 27.37 -22.73
C GLU A 71 42.70 28.18 -23.20
N LEU A 72 41.87 28.65 -22.25
CA LEU A 72 40.66 29.44 -22.53
C LEU A 72 40.90 30.87 -23.04
N THR A 73 42.16 31.27 -23.25
CA THR A 73 42.57 32.58 -23.78
C THR A 73 42.24 33.74 -22.83
N HIS A 74 43.27 34.37 -22.25
CA HIS A 74 43.15 35.48 -21.27
C HIS A 74 42.41 36.75 -21.77
N HIS A 75 41.94 36.78 -23.02
CA HIS A 75 41.46 37.99 -23.70
C HIS A 75 40.02 37.90 -24.21
N VAL A 76 39.24 36.90 -23.81
CA VAL A 76 37.80 36.87 -24.13
C VAL A 76 37.05 37.73 -23.10
N LYS A 77 36.73 38.96 -23.51
CA LYS A 77 36.04 39.95 -22.67
C LYS A 77 34.68 40.36 -23.22
N ILE A 78 34.57 40.47 -24.55
CA ILE A 78 33.38 40.98 -25.24
C ILE A 78 32.77 39.91 -26.14
N LEU A 79 31.46 40.00 -26.38
CA LEU A 79 30.70 38.99 -27.12
C LEU A 79 31.26 38.67 -28.52
N PRO A 80 31.74 39.63 -29.35
CA PRO A 80 32.35 39.32 -30.64
C PRO A 80 33.56 38.39 -30.55
N GLN A 81 34.34 38.46 -29.47
CA GLN A 81 35.49 37.57 -29.26
C GLN A 81 35.03 36.16 -28.90
N VAL A 82 33.98 36.04 -28.08
CA VAL A 82 33.35 34.75 -27.76
C VAL A 82 32.86 34.08 -29.05
N ILE A 83 32.14 34.81 -29.89
CA ILE A 83 31.59 34.30 -31.16
C ILE A 83 32.73 33.87 -32.10
N ALA A 84 33.79 34.69 -32.25
CA ALA A 84 34.91 34.38 -33.12
C ALA A 84 35.72 33.15 -32.67
N GLN A 85 35.74 32.84 -31.38
CA GLN A 85 36.53 31.75 -30.80
C GLN A 85 35.68 30.58 -30.27
N LYS A 86 34.37 30.56 -30.55
CA LYS A 86 33.42 29.62 -29.95
C LYS A 86 33.83 28.16 -30.08
N GLU A 87 34.32 27.73 -31.24
CA GLU A 87 34.78 26.34 -31.44
C GLU A 87 35.95 25.99 -30.54
N LYS A 88 36.93 26.88 -30.42
CA LYS A 88 38.09 26.69 -29.55
C LYS A 88 37.65 26.60 -28.08
N LEU A 89 36.80 27.53 -27.63
CA LEU A 89 36.29 27.55 -26.27
C LEU A 89 35.53 26.26 -25.94
N ILE A 90 34.62 25.83 -26.82
CA ILE A 90 33.85 24.59 -26.66
C ILE A 90 34.79 23.38 -26.62
N ASN A 91 35.75 23.28 -27.53
CA ASN A 91 36.69 22.16 -27.57
C ASN A 91 37.55 22.08 -26.31
N THR A 92 37.99 23.22 -25.77
CA THR A 92 38.70 23.27 -24.49
C THR A 92 37.79 22.84 -23.35
N LEU A 93 36.56 23.35 -23.23
CA LEU A 93 35.63 22.93 -22.18
C LEU A 93 35.32 21.42 -22.26
N VAL A 94 35.09 20.90 -23.46
CA VAL A 94 34.90 19.46 -23.71
C VAL A 94 36.09 18.65 -23.22
N LYS A 95 37.32 19.07 -23.54
CA LYS A 95 38.55 18.42 -23.06
C LYS A 95 38.59 18.37 -21.54
N TYR A 96 38.31 19.47 -20.85
CA TYR A 96 38.38 19.50 -19.38
C TYR A 96 37.22 18.77 -18.69
N LEU A 97 36.03 18.73 -19.30
CA LEU A 97 34.94 17.85 -18.87
C LEU A 97 35.32 16.35 -18.98
N GLN A 98 36.09 15.98 -20.01
CA GLN A 98 36.58 14.60 -20.17
C GLN A 98 37.68 14.24 -19.17
N LEU A 99 38.53 15.20 -18.80
CA LEU A 99 39.59 14.99 -17.79
C LEU A 99 39.02 14.74 -16.39
N LYS A 100 37.82 15.26 -16.08
CA LYS A 100 37.12 15.07 -14.79
C LYS A 100 38.00 15.40 -13.57
N ASN A 101 38.88 16.39 -13.68
CA ASN A 101 39.77 16.77 -12.57
C ASN A 101 38.97 17.48 -11.47
N GLU A 102 39.01 16.93 -10.25
CA GLU A 102 38.20 17.38 -9.11
C GLU A 102 38.37 18.88 -8.79
N PHE A 103 39.57 19.43 -8.98
CA PHE A 103 39.87 20.83 -8.64
C PHE A 103 39.47 21.84 -9.71
N SER A 104 39.21 21.42 -10.94
CA SER A 104 38.81 22.32 -12.04
C SER A 104 37.41 22.01 -12.59
N LEU A 105 36.73 20.99 -12.08
CA LEU A 105 35.45 20.54 -12.62
C LEU A 105 34.33 21.55 -12.38
N GLU A 106 34.20 22.05 -11.15
CA GLU A 106 33.23 23.09 -10.79
C GLU A 106 33.34 24.34 -11.68
N PRO A 107 34.53 24.98 -11.82
CA PRO A 107 34.66 26.12 -12.74
C PRO A 107 34.39 25.74 -14.20
N THR A 108 34.78 24.54 -14.64
CA THR A 108 34.50 24.08 -16.02
C THR A 108 32.99 24.01 -16.29
N LEU A 109 32.21 23.48 -15.34
CA LEU A 109 30.76 23.40 -15.45
C LEU A 109 30.11 24.80 -15.42
N GLU A 110 30.58 25.70 -14.56
CA GLU A 110 30.09 27.09 -14.55
C GLU A 110 30.45 27.84 -15.84
N PHE A 111 31.63 27.60 -16.42
CA PHE A 111 32.03 28.15 -17.71
C PHE A 111 31.16 27.67 -18.87
N VAL A 112 30.73 26.39 -18.85
CA VAL A 112 29.77 25.86 -19.83
C VAL A 112 28.44 26.62 -19.73
N VAL A 113 27.92 26.83 -18.51
CA VAL A 113 26.69 27.59 -18.29
C VAL A 113 26.84 29.05 -18.75
N ALA A 114 27.96 29.70 -18.39
CA ALA A 114 28.22 31.09 -18.75
C ALA A 114 28.32 31.26 -20.28
N LEU A 115 29.00 30.34 -20.96
CA LEU A 115 29.10 30.33 -22.41
C LEU A 115 27.74 30.11 -23.09
N ALA A 116 26.90 29.24 -22.53
CA ALA A 116 25.52 29.05 -23.01
C ALA A 116 24.65 30.30 -22.86
N LYS A 117 24.88 31.10 -21.80
CA LYS A 117 24.21 32.41 -21.63
C LYS A 117 24.68 33.46 -22.62
N ASP A 118 25.94 33.42 -23.05
CA ASP A 118 26.49 34.37 -24.01
C ASP A 118 26.08 34.02 -25.45
N LEU A 119 26.32 32.77 -25.86
CA LEU A 119 26.06 32.26 -27.22
C LEU A 119 24.58 31.89 -27.45
N THR A 120 23.67 32.64 -26.84
CA THR A 120 22.24 32.28 -26.74
C THR A 120 21.66 31.71 -28.04
N HIS A 121 20.73 30.77 -27.87
CA HIS A 121 19.97 30.12 -28.94
C HIS A 121 20.71 28.99 -29.69
N GLN A 122 20.61 29.00 -31.02
CA GLN A 122 21.00 27.90 -31.89
C GLN A 122 22.53 27.72 -31.94
N GLU A 123 23.29 28.79 -31.67
CA GLU A 123 24.75 28.77 -31.71
C GLU A 123 25.36 27.87 -30.63
N PHE A 124 24.85 27.90 -29.40
CA PHE A 124 25.28 26.94 -28.37
C PHE A 124 24.65 25.56 -28.60
N TYR A 125 23.39 25.51 -29.06
CA TYR A 125 22.64 24.25 -29.20
C TYR A 125 23.31 23.26 -30.16
N GLU A 126 24.02 23.72 -31.18
CA GLU A 126 24.81 22.88 -32.09
C GLU A 126 25.84 22.00 -31.34
N TYR A 127 26.38 22.50 -30.23
CA TYR A 127 27.37 21.78 -29.41
C TYR A 127 26.74 20.98 -28.26
N PHE A 128 25.45 21.17 -27.99
CA PHE A 128 24.76 20.51 -26.89
C PHE A 128 24.84 18.98 -26.96
N PRO A 129 24.66 18.30 -28.13
CA PRO A 129 24.82 16.85 -28.24
C PRO A 129 26.23 16.34 -27.89
N ARG A 130 27.27 17.18 -27.99
CA ARG A 130 28.66 16.81 -27.61
C ARG A 130 28.90 16.99 -26.11
N ILE A 131 28.33 18.04 -25.53
CA ILE A 131 28.55 18.41 -24.12
C ILE A 131 27.65 17.60 -23.18
N PHE A 132 26.39 17.42 -23.53
CA PHE A 132 25.38 16.81 -22.67
C PHE A 132 25.78 15.40 -22.17
N PRO A 133 26.23 14.46 -23.02
CA PRO A 133 26.66 13.13 -22.55
C PRO A 133 27.84 13.18 -21.58
N LEU A 134 28.74 14.17 -21.72
CA LEU A 134 29.87 14.34 -20.81
C LEU A 134 29.40 14.74 -19.42
N ILE A 135 28.43 15.66 -19.33
CA ILE A 135 27.84 16.07 -18.04
C ILE A 135 27.06 14.93 -17.40
N ILE A 136 26.27 14.19 -18.18
CA ILE A 136 25.56 12.99 -17.70
C ILE A 136 26.54 11.96 -17.13
N ASN A 137 27.68 11.75 -17.76
CA ASN A 137 28.74 10.86 -17.27
C ASN A 137 29.39 11.31 -15.96
N LEU A 138 29.13 12.53 -15.47
CA LEU A 138 29.57 13.00 -14.15
C LEU A 138 28.62 12.56 -13.03
N LEU A 139 27.38 12.20 -13.35
CA LEU A 139 26.35 11.80 -12.36
C LEU A 139 26.59 10.40 -11.78
N TYR A 140 27.34 9.56 -12.51
CA TYR A 140 27.69 8.20 -12.12
C TYR A 140 28.94 8.17 -11.24
N CYS A 141 28.89 8.84 -10.10
CA CYS A 141 29.94 8.81 -9.09
C CYS A 141 29.36 8.78 -7.67
N LYS A 142 30.22 8.71 -6.65
CA LYS A 142 29.82 8.81 -5.23
C LYS A 142 30.31 10.11 -4.57
N ASN A 143 30.74 11.08 -5.38
CA ASN A 143 31.12 12.40 -4.91
C ASN A 143 29.88 13.31 -4.96
N TYR A 144 29.40 13.72 -3.79
CA TYR A 144 28.21 14.56 -3.67
C TYR A 144 28.39 15.92 -4.35
N ASP A 145 29.53 16.59 -4.14
CA ASP A 145 29.74 17.95 -4.63
C ASP A 145 29.80 17.95 -6.17
N GLN A 146 30.45 16.94 -6.77
CA GLN A 146 30.43 16.74 -8.23
C GLN A 146 29.01 16.54 -8.78
N ILE A 147 28.18 15.72 -8.12
CA ILE A 147 26.80 15.47 -8.53
C ILE A 147 26.01 16.77 -8.46
N GLU A 148 26.16 17.55 -7.38
CA GLU A 148 25.51 18.86 -7.22
C GLU A 148 25.92 19.81 -8.34
N TRP A 149 27.21 19.95 -8.64
CA TRP A 149 27.68 20.82 -9.72
C TRP A 149 27.16 20.39 -11.09
N ALA A 150 27.18 19.09 -11.39
CA ALA A 150 26.70 18.56 -12.67
C ALA A 150 25.20 18.79 -12.83
N PHE A 151 24.43 18.53 -11.77
CA PHE A 151 23.01 18.83 -11.72
C PHE A 151 22.73 20.33 -11.87
N GLN A 152 23.43 21.19 -11.14
CA GLN A 152 23.31 22.64 -11.25
C GLN A 152 23.57 23.10 -12.70
N CYS A 153 24.60 22.56 -13.35
CA CYS A 153 24.90 22.83 -14.75
C CYS A 153 23.73 22.42 -15.67
N LEU A 154 23.19 21.20 -15.52
CA LEU A 154 22.09 20.70 -16.33
C LEU A 154 20.83 21.55 -16.19
N ALA A 155 20.45 21.91 -14.96
CA ALA A 155 19.25 22.71 -14.72
C ALA A 155 19.40 24.14 -15.32
N TYR A 156 20.58 24.76 -15.26
CA TYR A 156 20.84 26.01 -16.00
C TYR A 156 20.78 25.81 -17.51
N LEU A 157 21.37 24.75 -18.06
CA LEU A 157 21.33 24.48 -19.50
C LEU A 157 19.90 24.28 -19.99
N PHE A 158 19.07 23.52 -19.28
CA PHE A 158 17.65 23.36 -19.59
C PHE A 158 16.89 24.69 -19.48
N LYS A 159 17.22 25.53 -18.49
CA LYS A 159 16.64 26.87 -18.34
C LYS A 159 17.02 27.81 -19.50
N ILE A 160 18.25 27.75 -19.99
CA ILE A 160 18.75 28.63 -21.06
C ILE A 160 18.25 28.16 -22.43
N LEU A 161 18.31 26.85 -22.69
CA LEU A 161 18.05 26.23 -23.99
C LEU A 161 16.61 25.75 -24.17
N TRP A 162 15.70 26.08 -23.25
CA TRP A 162 14.33 25.54 -23.26
C TRP A 162 13.59 25.73 -24.60
N LYS A 163 13.83 26.84 -25.31
CA LYS A 163 13.18 27.10 -26.61
C LYS A 163 13.61 26.07 -27.66
N GLN A 164 14.91 25.78 -27.73
CA GLN A 164 15.48 24.80 -28.66
C GLN A 164 15.08 23.38 -28.25
N LEU A 165 15.13 23.07 -26.95
CA LEU A 165 14.71 21.76 -26.43
C LEU A 165 13.24 21.44 -26.73
N VAL A 166 12.35 22.44 -26.64
CA VAL A 166 10.93 22.26 -27.00
C VAL A 166 10.74 22.08 -28.51
N GLN A 167 11.54 22.77 -29.34
CA GLN A 167 11.49 22.61 -30.80
C GLN A 167 12.01 21.24 -31.26
N ASP A 168 13.00 20.69 -30.56
CA ASP A 168 13.68 19.43 -30.88
C ASP A 168 13.32 18.29 -29.91
N ILE A 169 12.07 18.31 -29.40
CA ILE A 169 11.63 17.42 -28.32
C ILE A 169 11.77 15.94 -28.65
N ASP A 170 11.60 15.57 -29.92
CA ASP A 170 11.73 14.20 -30.42
C ASP A 170 13.12 13.61 -30.13
N ASN A 171 14.19 14.38 -30.39
CA ASN A 171 15.57 13.94 -30.14
C ASN A 171 15.94 14.04 -28.66
N VAL A 172 15.49 15.12 -28.00
CA VAL A 172 15.77 15.37 -26.58
C VAL A 172 15.19 14.27 -25.69
N LEU A 173 13.99 13.76 -26.01
CA LEU A 173 13.40 12.64 -25.29
C LEU A 173 14.24 11.36 -25.39
N GLY A 174 14.89 11.11 -26.53
CA GLY A 174 15.81 9.99 -26.69
C GLY A 174 17.03 10.06 -25.76
N LEU A 175 17.45 11.27 -25.38
CA LEU A 175 18.53 11.50 -24.43
C LEU A 175 18.05 11.47 -22.96
N LEU A 176 16.82 11.91 -22.70
CA LEU A 176 16.24 12.00 -21.36
C LEU A 176 15.81 10.64 -20.81
N LEU A 177 15.12 9.83 -21.61
CA LEU A 177 14.50 8.59 -21.13
C LEU A 177 15.46 7.58 -20.49
N PRO A 178 16.70 7.40 -20.98
CA PRO A 178 17.69 6.56 -20.29
C PRO A 178 17.99 6.99 -18.84
N LEU A 179 17.79 8.27 -18.50
CA LEU A 179 17.98 8.82 -17.16
C LEU A 179 16.76 8.60 -16.24
N LEU A 180 15.60 8.33 -16.82
CA LEU A 180 14.34 8.03 -16.13
C LEU A 180 14.08 6.54 -15.99
N ASN A 181 15.00 5.69 -16.44
CA ASN A 181 14.91 4.25 -16.31
C ASN A 181 15.03 3.81 -14.84
N SER A 182 14.21 2.87 -14.39
CA SER A 182 14.23 2.35 -13.01
C SER A 182 15.54 1.69 -12.59
N ASN A 183 16.39 1.31 -13.55
CA ASN A 183 17.75 0.82 -13.30
C ASN A 183 18.72 1.94 -12.84
N GLN A 184 18.34 3.21 -12.99
CA GLN A 184 19.14 4.34 -12.56
C GLN A 184 19.04 4.56 -11.04
N PRO A 185 20.07 5.12 -10.39
CA PRO A 185 19.95 5.59 -9.02
C PRO A 185 18.80 6.60 -8.88
N LEU A 186 17.99 6.46 -7.81
CA LEU A 186 16.81 7.30 -7.56
C LEU A 186 17.09 8.81 -7.66
N TYR A 187 18.27 9.26 -7.23
CA TYR A 187 18.65 10.68 -7.30
C TYR A 187 18.82 11.18 -8.74
N ILE A 188 19.26 10.32 -9.67
CA ILE A 188 19.34 10.66 -11.11
C ILE A 188 17.93 10.76 -11.68
N ILE A 189 17.04 9.81 -11.36
CA ILE A 189 15.65 9.80 -11.82
C ILE A 189 14.93 11.07 -11.35
N ASN A 190 14.96 11.32 -10.04
CA ASN A 190 14.28 12.47 -9.42
C ASN A 190 14.80 13.79 -9.96
N PHE A 191 16.12 13.97 -10.04
CA PHE A 191 16.69 15.21 -10.55
C PHE A 191 16.39 15.41 -12.05
N SER A 192 16.47 14.34 -12.85
CA SER A 192 16.19 14.42 -14.29
C SER A 192 14.73 14.80 -14.53
N ALA A 193 13.80 14.20 -13.76
CA ALA A 193 12.39 14.56 -13.77
C ALA A 193 12.16 16.02 -13.36
N GLN A 194 12.73 16.46 -12.23
CA GLN A 194 12.60 17.83 -11.71
C GLN A 194 13.14 18.88 -12.67
N SER A 195 14.33 18.65 -13.22
CA SER A 195 14.99 19.62 -14.09
C SER A 195 14.32 19.70 -15.45
N PHE A 196 13.84 18.57 -15.98
CA PHE A 196 13.12 18.56 -17.25
C PHE A 196 11.66 19.01 -17.14
N ALA A 197 11.05 18.94 -15.95
CA ALA A 197 9.70 19.45 -15.71
C ALA A 197 9.53 20.91 -16.16
N TYR A 198 10.56 21.75 -15.98
CA TYR A 198 10.54 23.13 -16.48
C TYR A 198 10.33 23.21 -18.00
N VAL A 199 11.02 22.35 -18.76
CA VAL A 199 10.88 22.26 -20.23
C VAL A 199 9.52 21.67 -20.58
N ALA A 200 9.11 20.60 -19.91
CA ALA A 200 7.82 19.93 -20.13
C ALA A 200 6.63 20.90 -19.98
N ARG A 201 6.66 21.79 -18.97
CA ARG A 201 5.63 22.83 -18.77
C ARG A 201 5.51 23.83 -19.94
N LYS A 202 6.56 24.00 -20.75
CA LYS A 202 6.60 24.92 -21.91
C LYS A 202 6.17 24.26 -23.22
N ILE A 203 5.97 22.95 -23.25
CA ILE A 203 5.52 22.24 -24.43
C ILE A 203 4.05 22.60 -24.71
N LYS A 204 3.79 23.17 -25.89
CA LYS A 204 2.43 23.54 -26.32
C LYS A 204 1.62 22.33 -26.79
N ASN A 205 2.20 21.48 -27.63
CA ASN A 205 1.54 20.27 -28.13
C ASN A 205 1.79 19.09 -27.17
N ARG A 206 1.03 19.06 -26.07
CA ARG A 206 1.17 18.03 -25.03
C ARG A 206 0.78 16.65 -25.50
N LYS A 207 -0.22 16.55 -26.38
CA LYS A 207 -0.61 15.28 -27.00
C LYS A 207 0.55 14.65 -27.77
N HIS A 208 1.25 15.42 -28.62
CA HIS A 208 2.46 14.93 -29.31
C HIS A 208 3.53 14.47 -28.32
N PHE A 209 3.79 15.25 -27.28
CA PHE A 209 4.75 14.88 -26.23
C PHE A 209 4.40 13.56 -25.53
N ILE A 210 3.13 13.34 -25.17
CA ILE A 210 2.67 12.07 -24.59
C ILE A 210 2.87 10.92 -25.58
N ILE A 211 2.51 11.12 -26.86
CA ILE A 211 2.71 10.11 -27.91
C ILE A 211 4.18 9.72 -28.04
N LEU A 212 5.10 10.68 -27.96
CA LEU A 212 6.54 10.41 -28.01
C LEU A 212 7.02 9.60 -26.81
N ILE A 213 6.59 9.95 -25.60
CA ILE A 213 6.90 9.19 -24.39
C ILE A 213 6.40 7.75 -24.53
N LEU A 214 5.13 7.55 -24.90
CA LEU A 214 4.56 6.21 -25.05
C LEU A 214 5.29 5.39 -26.13
N LYS A 215 5.62 6.00 -27.28
CA LYS A 215 6.40 5.34 -28.33
C LYS A 215 7.78 4.89 -27.86
N ALA A 216 8.41 5.68 -26.99
CA ALA A 216 9.73 5.36 -26.48
C ALA A 216 9.68 4.34 -25.33
N LEU A 217 8.66 4.40 -24.46
CA LEU A 217 8.40 3.40 -23.41
C LEU A 217 8.10 2.01 -23.99
N LYS A 218 7.51 1.92 -25.19
CA LYS A 218 7.39 0.63 -25.92
C LYS A 218 8.75 -0.05 -26.17
N LYS A 219 9.83 0.72 -26.25
CA LYS A 219 11.20 0.21 -26.42
C LYS A 219 11.95 0.04 -25.09
N GLN A 220 11.56 0.80 -24.07
CA GLN A 220 12.22 0.87 -22.76
C GLN A 220 11.16 0.94 -21.64
N PRO A 221 10.49 -0.19 -21.33
CA PRO A 221 9.39 -0.21 -20.37
C PRO A 221 9.82 0.14 -18.95
N GLU A 222 11.11 -0.02 -18.62
CA GLU A 222 11.67 0.33 -17.31
C GLU A 222 11.64 1.85 -17.04
N GLY A 223 11.35 2.67 -18.04
CA GLY A 223 11.17 4.12 -17.91
C GLY A 223 9.79 4.56 -17.41
N GLU A 224 8.83 3.66 -17.22
CA GLU A 224 7.44 4.00 -16.88
C GLU A 224 7.35 4.77 -15.55
N GLU A 225 8.01 4.27 -14.50
CA GLU A 225 8.02 4.91 -13.19
C GLU A 225 8.67 6.30 -13.26
N GLY A 226 9.83 6.44 -13.90
CA GLY A 226 10.50 7.73 -14.03
C GLY A 226 9.75 8.73 -14.91
N CYS A 227 9.00 8.27 -15.92
CA CYS A 227 8.07 9.12 -16.66
C CYS A 227 6.90 9.58 -15.77
N GLY A 228 6.42 8.72 -14.87
CA GLY A 228 5.45 9.10 -13.86
C GLY A 228 5.98 10.16 -12.90
N THR A 229 7.24 10.04 -12.47
CA THR A 229 7.94 11.07 -11.70
C THR A 229 8.06 12.37 -12.49
N LEU A 230 8.37 12.33 -13.79
CA LEU A 230 8.39 13.51 -14.65
C LEU A 230 7.02 14.19 -14.76
N PHE A 231 5.94 13.43 -14.92
CA PHE A 231 4.59 13.97 -14.96
C PHE A 231 4.21 14.61 -13.63
N TYR A 232 4.54 13.96 -12.51
CA TYR A 232 4.34 14.52 -11.17
C TYR A 232 5.11 15.83 -10.99
N GLU A 233 6.41 15.86 -11.30
CA GLU A 233 7.23 17.06 -11.18
C GLU A 233 6.76 18.18 -12.13
N THR A 234 6.17 17.84 -13.28
CA THR A 234 5.56 18.81 -14.20
C THR A 234 4.37 19.55 -13.56
N ILE A 235 3.56 18.86 -12.76
CA ILE A 235 2.35 19.40 -12.11
C ILE A 235 2.58 19.89 -10.67
N LYS A 236 3.69 19.50 -10.05
CA LYS A 236 4.11 19.94 -8.72
C LYS A 236 4.49 21.43 -8.75
N GLY A 237 3.96 22.19 -7.81
CA GLY A 237 4.30 23.59 -7.56
C GLY A 237 5.25 23.74 -6.37
N VAL A 238 5.31 24.96 -5.82
CA VAL A 238 6.15 25.28 -4.66
C VAL A 238 5.38 25.04 -3.37
N SER A 239 6.08 24.67 -2.29
CA SER A 239 5.51 24.52 -0.93
C SER A 239 4.30 23.57 -0.84
N GLY A 240 4.38 22.39 -1.49
CA GLY A 240 3.33 21.35 -1.40
C GLY A 240 2.04 21.65 -2.16
N LYS A 241 2.04 22.67 -3.03
CA LYS A 241 0.90 23.07 -3.87
C LYS A 241 1.06 22.56 -5.31
N LEU A 242 -0.04 22.63 -6.06
CA LEU A 242 -0.02 22.35 -7.51
C LEU A 242 0.43 23.57 -8.32
N HIS A 243 1.10 23.32 -9.44
CA HIS A 243 1.48 24.36 -10.40
C HIS A 243 0.26 24.85 -11.20
N SER A 244 0.31 26.08 -11.72
CA SER A 244 -0.79 26.67 -12.49
C SER A 244 -1.14 25.91 -13.77
N CYS A 245 -0.20 25.15 -14.33
CA CYS A 245 -0.43 24.34 -15.53
C CYS A 245 -1.18 23.04 -15.25
N THR A 246 -1.27 22.59 -13.99
CA THR A 246 -1.76 21.25 -13.61
C THR A 246 -3.11 20.94 -14.22
N GLN A 247 -4.07 21.84 -14.09
CA GLN A 247 -5.42 21.62 -14.61
C GLN A 247 -5.39 21.32 -16.11
N SER A 248 -4.67 22.14 -16.87
CA SER A 248 -4.55 21.96 -18.32
C SER A 248 -3.76 20.70 -18.67
N PHE A 249 -2.61 20.45 -18.01
CA PHE A 249 -1.71 19.34 -18.35
C PHE A 249 -2.35 17.98 -18.03
N LEU A 250 -2.88 17.80 -16.81
CA LEU A 250 -3.56 16.55 -16.45
C LEU A 250 -4.80 16.31 -17.29
N THR A 251 -5.56 17.36 -17.65
CA THR A 251 -6.72 17.19 -18.54
C THR A 251 -6.30 16.63 -19.90
N ASP A 252 -5.19 17.12 -20.48
CA ASP A 252 -4.68 16.65 -21.76
C ASP A 252 -4.16 15.20 -21.65
N VAL A 253 -3.44 14.87 -20.58
CA VAL A 253 -2.90 13.51 -20.33
C VAL A 253 -4.04 12.51 -20.11
N VAL A 254 -5.01 12.82 -19.25
CA VAL A 254 -6.17 11.93 -18.99
C VAL A 254 -7.05 11.80 -20.23
N SER A 255 -7.16 12.84 -21.06
CA SER A 255 -7.89 12.73 -22.35
C SER A 255 -7.27 11.70 -23.28
N CYS A 256 -5.94 11.51 -23.23
CA CYS A 256 -5.25 10.51 -24.04
C CYS A 256 -5.61 9.05 -23.64
N LEU A 257 -6.17 8.81 -22.44
CA LEU A 257 -6.70 7.49 -22.05
C LEU A 257 -7.94 7.09 -22.86
N GLY A 258 -8.62 8.06 -23.48
CA GLY A 258 -9.75 7.85 -24.39
C GLY A 258 -9.35 7.52 -25.83
N GLU A 259 -8.05 7.60 -26.16
CA GLU A 259 -7.59 7.45 -27.54
C GLU A 259 -7.16 6.02 -27.85
N GLN A 260 -8.00 5.30 -28.62
CA GLN A 260 -7.76 3.90 -28.99
C GLN A 260 -6.44 3.67 -29.76
N SER A 261 -5.89 4.70 -30.41
CA SER A 261 -4.60 4.61 -31.12
C SER A 261 -3.37 4.54 -30.20
N LEU A 262 -3.54 4.85 -28.91
CA LEU A 262 -2.46 4.95 -27.93
C LEU A 262 -2.39 3.71 -27.05
N ASP A 263 -1.20 3.48 -26.48
CA ASP A 263 -1.01 2.44 -25.47
C ASP A 263 -1.54 2.94 -24.12
N THR A 264 -2.86 2.77 -23.93
CA THR A 264 -3.55 3.26 -22.74
C THR A 264 -3.11 2.55 -21.47
N GLN A 265 -2.70 1.28 -21.55
CA GLN A 265 -2.18 0.53 -20.39
C GLN A 265 -0.82 1.05 -19.91
N CYS A 266 0.09 1.36 -20.84
CA CYS A 266 1.34 2.04 -20.51
C CYS A 266 1.07 3.42 -19.89
N LEU A 267 0.13 4.19 -20.46
CA LEU A 267 -0.24 5.50 -19.93
C LEU A 267 -0.87 5.41 -18.52
N THR A 268 -1.72 4.42 -18.26
CA THR A 268 -2.30 4.20 -16.92
C THR A 268 -1.23 3.90 -15.89
N ARG A 269 -0.19 3.11 -16.23
CA ARG A 269 0.94 2.83 -15.32
C ARG A 269 1.77 4.08 -14.99
N VAL A 270 2.05 4.91 -16.00
CA VAL A 270 2.72 6.21 -15.82
C VAL A 270 1.88 7.14 -14.94
N LEU A 271 0.56 7.22 -15.19
CA LEU A 271 -0.36 8.00 -14.38
C LEU A 271 -0.53 7.44 -12.97
N GLY A 272 -0.49 6.13 -12.78
CA GLY A 272 -0.51 5.49 -11.46
C GLY A 272 0.64 5.97 -10.60
N THR A 273 1.88 5.92 -11.12
CA THR A 273 3.06 6.47 -10.44
C THR A 273 2.91 7.97 -10.17
N THR A 274 2.35 8.72 -11.13
CA THR A 274 2.08 10.16 -10.96
C THR A 274 1.13 10.41 -9.79
N VAL A 275 0.05 9.63 -9.68
CA VAL A 275 -0.96 9.72 -8.62
C VAL A 275 -0.38 9.30 -7.27
N ASP A 276 0.43 8.24 -7.22
CA ASP A 276 1.06 7.75 -5.99
C ASP A 276 2.02 8.79 -5.38
N LEU A 277 2.79 9.50 -6.23
CA LEU A 277 3.60 10.63 -5.80
C LEU A 277 2.74 11.82 -5.35
N LEU A 278 1.66 12.11 -6.09
CA LEU A 278 0.73 13.18 -5.80
C LEU A 278 0.08 13.02 -4.41
N ILE A 279 -0.47 11.84 -4.12
CA ILE A 279 -1.15 11.57 -2.85
C ILE A 279 -0.18 11.44 -1.67
N SER A 280 1.10 11.14 -1.91
CA SER A 280 2.10 10.98 -0.86
C SER A 280 2.77 12.28 -0.44
N GLU A 281 2.98 13.21 -1.37
CA GLU A 281 3.73 14.45 -1.14
C GLU A 281 2.87 15.71 -1.01
N LEU A 282 1.68 15.76 -1.61
CA LEU A 282 0.84 16.97 -1.58
C LEU A 282 -0.09 17.03 -0.36
N GLU A 283 -0.51 18.25 -0.03
CA GLU A 283 -1.57 18.47 0.95
C GLU A 283 -2.92 17.94 0.42
N PRO A 284 -3.76 17.32 1.28
CA PRO A 284 -5.04 16.73 0.84
C PRO A 284 -5.97 17.69 0.10
N GLU A 285 -5.96 18.97 0.47
CA GLU A 285 -6.78 20.01 -0.16
C GLU A 285 -6.46 20.19 -1.65
N GLN A 286 -5.20 20.02 -2.04
CA GLN A 286 -4.75 20.15 -3.42
C GLN A 286 -5.28 19.02 -4.31
N CYS A 287 -5.59 17.86 -3.73
CA CYS A 287 -6.14 16.71 -4.46
C CYS A 287 -7.55 17.00 -5.03
N ALA A 288 -8.26 18.02 -4.53
CA ALA A 288 -9.60 18.39 -5.02
C ALA A 288 -9.60 18.74 -6.53
N VAL A 289 -8.53 19.39 -7.01
CA VAL A 289 -8.38 19.74 -8.43
C VAL A 289 -8.28 18.47 -9.29
N VAL A 290 -7.52 17.48 -8.82
CA VAL A 290 -7.31 16.21 -9.51
C VAL A 290 -8.60 15.41 -9.57
N TRP A 291 -9.32 15.31 -8.43
CA TRP A 291 -10.65 14.69 -8.38
C TRP A 291 -11.62 15.31 -9.37
N THR A 292 -11.64 16.64 -9.48
CA THR A 292 -12.52 17.36 -10.42
C THR A 292 -12.20 17.00 -11.88
N ILE A 293 -10.92 16.88 -12.23
CA ILE A 293 -10.48 16.51 -13.59
C ILE A 293 -10.89 15.07 -13.91
N LEU A 294 -10.60 14.13 -13.01
CA LEU A 294 -10.95 12.72 -13.18
C LEU A 294 -12.47 12.52 -13.27
N HIS A 295 -13.23 13.17 -12.38
CA HIS A 295 -14.70 13.13 -12.41
C HIS A 295 -15.26 13.65 -13.73
N LYS A 296 -14.77 14.82 -14.20
CA LYS A 296 -15.21 15.39 -15.48
C LYS A 296 -14.92 14.44 -16.63
N LYS A 297 -13.70 13.89 -16.72
CA LYS A 297 -13.30 12.99 -17.80
C LYS A 297 -14.03 11.66 -17.75
N LEU A 298 -14.27 11.10 -16.57
CA LEU A 298 -15.08 9.91 -16.40
C LEU A 298 -16.52 10.14 -16.89
N SER A 299 -17.12 11.29 -16.55
CA SER A 299 -18.47 11.63 -17.04
C SER A 299 -18.54 11.78 -18.57
N GLU A 300 -17.50 12.33 -19.19
CA GLU A 300 -17.37 12.40 -20.65
C GLU A 300 -17.30 10.99 -21.26
N PHE A 301 -16.46 10.10 -20.70
CA PHE A 301 -16.31 8.72 -21.19
C PHE A 301 -17.55 7.86 -20.98
N LEU A 302 -18.24 8.00 -19.84
CA LEU A 302 -19.55 7.37 -19.62
C LEU A 302 -20.58 7.81 -20.65
N SER A 303 -20.61 9.10 -20.99
CA SER A 303 -21.54 9.61 -22.02
C SER A 303 -21.24 9.07 -23.42
N SER A 304 -19.96 8.82 -23.76
CA SER A 304 -19.60 8.16 -25.02
C SER A 304 -19.91 6.68 -25.02
N TRP A 305 -19.72 6.00 -23.88
CA TRP A 305 -20.04 4.59 -23.71
C TRP A 305 -21.51 4.33 -24.04
N THR A 306 -22.43 5.09 -23.45
CA THR A 306 -23.88 4.94 -23.69
C THR A 306 -24.32 5.09 -25.16
N LYS A 307 -23.47 5.65 -26.03
CA LYS A 307 -23.77 5.84 -27.46
C LYS A 307 -23.20 4.71 -28.33
N ASP A 308 -21.94 4.32 -28.09
CA ASP A 308 -21.19 3.46 -29.01
C ASP A 308 -20.86 2.06 -28.45
N ASN A 309 -20.99 1.83 -27.12
CA ASN A 309 -20.69 0.56 -26.42
C ASN A 309 -19.41 -0.15 -26.93
N SER A 310 -18.34 0.60 -27.19
CA SER A 310 -17.09 0.05 -27.74
C SER A 310 -16.14 -0.39 -26.62
N GLU A 311 -15.52 -1.57 -26.73
CA GLU A 311 -14.55 -2.11 -25.74
C GLU A 311 -13.47 -1.09 -25.33
N GLY A 312 -13.03 -0.24 -26.28
CA GLY A 312 -12.07 0.81 -25.98
C GLY A 312 -12.58 1.85 -24.99
N ALA A 313 -13.87 2.23 -25.05
CA ALA A 313 -14.47 3.17 -24.11
C ALA A 313 -14.65 2.57 -22.70
N GLU A 314 -14.92 1.27 -22.58
CA GLU A 314 -14.91 0.56 -21.29
C GLU A 314 -13.51 0.61 -20.66
N GLN A 315 -12.48 0.29 -21.45
CA GLN A 315 -11.11 0.34 -20.96
C GLN A 315 -10.71 1.74 -20.49
N SER A 316 -11.14 2.80 -21.19
CA SER A 316 -10.93 4.18 -20.76
C SER A 316 -11.60 4.50 -19.43
N ILE A 317 -12.81 3.96 -19.18
CA ILE A 317 -13.51 4.08 -17.89
C ILE A 317 -12.73 3.36 -16.80
N LEU A 318 -12.34 2.10 -17.02
CA LEU A 318 -11.57 1.30 -16.07
C LEU A 318 -10.23 1.98 -15.71
N ASN A 319 -9.53 2.53 -16.69
CA ASN A 319 -8.28 3.25 -16.47
C ASN A 319 -8.45 4.46 -15.54
N ILE A 320 -9.53 5.24 -15.68
CA ILE A 320 -9.80 6.37 -14.77
C ILE A 320 -10.21 5.88 -13.38
N LEU A 321 -11.05 4.84 -13.31
CA LEU A 321 -11.48 4.27 -12.04
C LEU A 321 -10.31 3.70 -11.24
N ASP A 322 -9.30 3.12 -11.90
CA ASP A 322 -8.11 2.62 -11.24
C ASP A 322 -7.33 3.74 -10.53
N LEU A 323 -7.18 4.90 -11.19
CA LEU A 323 -6.56 6.09 -10.59
C LEU A 323 -7.40 6.62 -9.41
N MET A 324 -8.73 6.72 -9.58
CA MET A 324 -9.65 7.16 -8.53
C MET A 324 -9.65 6.20 -7.33
N LYS A 325 -9.54 4.90 -7.57
CA LYS A 325 -9.44 3.86 -6.53
C LYS A 325 -8.17 4.02 -5.71
N SER A 326 -7.01 4.20 -6.35
CA SER A 326 -5.74 4.46 -5.62
C SER A 326 -5.89 5.68 -4.70
N MET A 327 -6.44 6.77 -5.22
CA MET A 327 -6.68 7.99 -4.43
C MET A 327 -7.66 7.75 -3.27
N ALA A 328 -8.80 7.10 -3.49
CA ALA A 328 -9.83 6.87 -2.47
C ALA A 328 -9.37 5.96 -1.33
N VAL A 329 -8.52 4.97 -1.62
CA VAL A 329 -8.03 4.01 -0.62
C VAL A 329 -6.90 4.59 0.22
N TYR A 330 -6.12 5.53 -0.33
CA TYR A 330 -4.94 6.08 0.29
C TYR A 330 -5.18 6.65 1.70
N LYS A 331 -4.38 6.18 2.68
CA LYS A 331 -4.43 6.57 4.10
C LYS A 331 -5.85 6.65 4.69
N ARG A 332 -6.76 5.75 4.29
CA ARG A 332 -8.18 5.75 4.70
C ARG A 332 -8.92 7.02 4.25
N GLY A 333 -8.84 7.33 2.96
CA GLY A 333 -9.67 8.34 2.29
C GLY A 333 -9.31 9.79 2.58
N VAL A 334 -8.11 10.07 3.10
CA VAL A 334 -7.69 11.44 3.47
C VAL A 334 -7.70 12.40 2.29
N THR A 335 -7.47 11.90 1.07
CA THR A 335 -7.46 12.68 -0.18
C THR A 335 -8.87 13.10 -0.64
N VAL A 336 -9.93 12.48 -0.11
CA VAL A 336 -11.32 12.74 -0.52
C VAL A 336 -11.84 13.93 0.28
N THR A 337 -11.55 15.14 -0.21
CA THR A 337 -11.95 16.39 0.45
C THR A 337 -13.39 16.78 0.17
N GLN A 338 -13.91 16.44 -1.02
CA GLN A 338 -15.29 16.70 -1.44
C GLN A 338 -15.99 15.37 -1.77
N PRO A 339 -16.65 14.73 -0.80
CA PRO A 339 -17.22 13.40 -1.01
C PRO A 339 -18.51 13.43 -1.85
N LYS A 340 -19.29 14.52 -1.83
CA LYS A 340 -20.61 14.56 -2.50
C LYS A 340 -20.56 14.25 -4.00
N PRO A 341 -19.74 14.94 -4.83
CA PRO A 341 -19.70 14.65 -6.27
C PRO A 341 -19.30 13.20 -6.56
N LEU A 342 -18.38 12.65 -5.75
CA LEU A 342 -17.96 11.27 -5.89
C LEU A 342 -19.06 10.28 -5.50
N ILE A 343 -19.84 10.56 -4.46
CA ILE A 343 -21.00 9.75 -4.05
C ILE A 343 -22.08 9.79 -5.14
N ASP A 344 -22.40 10.96 -5.66
CA ASP A 344 -23.42 11.13 -6.70
C ASP A 344 -23.03 10.36 -7.97
N LEU A 345 -21.75 10.43 -8.37
CA LEU A 345 -21.19 9.65 -9.47
C LEU A 345 -21.27 8.14 -9.23
N VAL A 346 -20.88 7.66 -8.05
CA VAL A 346 -20.97 6.24 -7.68
C VAL A 346 -22.41 5.75 -7.74
N ILE A 347 -23.36 6.53 -7.21
CA ILE A 347 -24.79 6.21 -7.25
C ILE A 347 -25.28 6.14 -8.71
N GLN A 348 -24.90 7.11 -9.55
CA GLN A 348 -25.25 7.13 -10.97
C GLN A 348 -24.75 5.86 -11.68
N MET A 349 -23.49 5.47 -11.46
CA MET A 349 -22.89 4.29 -12.09
C MET A 349 -23.54 2.99 -11.60
N VAL A 350 -23.79 2.84 -10.30
CA VAL A 350 -24.45 1.64 -9.75
C VAL A 350 -25.88 1.46 -10.27
N GLN A 351 -26.58 2.56 -10.56
CA GLN A 351 -27.93 2.52 -11.12
C GLN A 351 -27.96 2.23 -12.63
N ASP A 352 -26.84 2.41 -13.32
CA ASP A 352 -26.74 2.18 -14.76
C ASP A 352 -26.57 0.68 -15.06
N LYS A 353 -27.64 0.07 -15.59
CA LYS A 353 -27.68 -1.35 -15.94
C LYS A 353 -26.85 -1.71 -17.18
N SER A 354 -26.35 -0.72 -17.92
CA SER A 354 -25.54 -0.95 -19.14
C SER A 354 -24.07 -1.19 -18.85
N LEU A 355 -23.62 -0.96 -17.61
CA LEU A 355 -22.22 -1.13 -17.23
C LEU A 355 -21.86 -2.61 -17.03
N SER A 356 -20.62 -2.94 -17.35
CA SER A 356 -20.08 -4.28 -17.15
C SER A 356 -19.78 -4.58 -15.68
N ASP A 357 -19.68 -5.87 -15.35
CA ASP A 357 -19.34 -6.33 -14.00
C ASP A 357 -17.96 -5.83 -13.55
N LEU A 358 -17.00 -5.68 -14.48
CA LEU A 358 -15.66 -5.15 -14.19
C LEU A 358 -15.71 -3.69 -13.73
N VAL A 359 -16.47 -2.85 -14.44
CA VAL A 359 -16.64 -1.43 -14.07
C VAL A 359 -17.33 -1.31 -12.72
N LEU A 360 -18.38 -2.10 -12.50
CA LEU A 360 -19.11 -2.11 -11.23
C LEU A 360 -18.22 -2.58 -10.06
N GLN A 361 -17.30 -3.52 -10.28
CA GLN A 361 -16.35 -3.97 -9.25
C GLN A 361 -15.45 -2.82 -8.76
N ASP A 362 -14.87 -2.02 -9.66
CA ASP A 362 -14.05 -0.87 -9.27
C ASP A 362 -14.88 0.21 -8.54
N VAL A 363 -16.11 0.44 -8.99
CA VAL A 363 -17.05 1.36 -8.33
C VAL A 363 -17.38 0.90 -6.91
N ILE A 364 -17.55 -0.41 -6.69
CA ILE A 364 -17.78 -1.02 -5.37
C ILE A 364 -16.58 -0.83 -4.45
N ILE A 365 -15.35 -0.95 -4.97
CA ILE A 365 -14.14 -0.71 -4.17
C ILE A 365 -14.10 0.74 -3.70
N ILE A 366 -14.41 1.70 -4.57
CA ILE A 366 -14.49 3.13 -4.22
C ILE A 366 -15.61 3.36 -3.19
N ALA A 367 -16.80 2.80 -3.42
CA ALA A 367 -17.94 2.88 -2.51
C ALA A 367 -17.60 2.35 -1.10
N ALA A 368 -16.94 1.20 -1.02
CA ALA A 368 -16.50 0.61 0.25
C ALA A 368 -15.40 1.45 0.92
N ALA A 369 -14.46 2.01 0.15
CA ALA A 369 -13.43 2.91 0.66
C ALA A 369 -14.04 4.16 1.30
N LEU A 370 -15.09 4.74 0.70
CA LEU A 370 -15.81 5.89 1.24
C LEU A 370 -16.50 5.57 2.57
N GLN A 371 -17.17 4.42 2.68
CA GLN A 371 -17.88 4.04 3.91
C GLN A 371 -16.94 3.66 5.07
N ARG A 372 -15.79 3.05 4.76
CA ARG A 372 -14.84 2.56 5.77
C ARG A 372 -13.98 3.68 6.36
N SER A 373 -13.77 4.75 5.60
CA SER A 373 -12.74 5.73 5.89
C SER A 373 -13.18 6.76 6.94
N PRO A 374 -12.61 6.77 8.16
CA PRO A 374 -12.95 7.77 9.18
C PRO A 374 -12.53 9.19 8.79
N GLY A 375 -11.62 9.34 7.81
CA GLY A 375 -11.17 10.63 7.30
C GLY A 375 -12.20 11.33 6.40
N VAL A 376 -13.19 10.61 5.88
CA VAL A 376 -14.20 11.17 4.97
C VAL A 376 -15.43 11.59 5.78
N LYS A 377 -15.72 12.89 5.81
CA LYS A 377 -16.91 13.43 6.47
C LYS A 377 -18.14 13.26 5.59
N ILE A 378 -18.78 12.09 5.69
CA ILE A 378 -20.04 11.78 5.00
C ILE A 378 -21.21 12.04 5.96
N SER A 379 -22.28 12.69 5.49
CA SER A 379 -23.50 12.81 6.30
C SER A 379 -24.20 11.45 6.41
N GLN A 380 -24.98 11.25 7.46
CA GLN A 380 -25.73 10.00 7.64
C GLN A 380 -26.66 9.73 6.44
N GLU A 381 -27.27 10.76 5.85
CA GLU A 381 -28.13 10.65 4.67
C GLU A 381 -27.39 10.06 3.46
N TYR A 382 -26.22 10.62 3.12
CA TYR A 382 -25.43 10.13 1.99
C TYR A 382 -24.86 8.72 2.23
N ALA A 383 -24.47 8.41 3.48
CA ALA A 383 -24.03 7.07 3.83
C ALA A 383 -25.16 6.04 3.64
N CYS A 384 -26.39 6.37 4.06
CA CYS A 384 -27.57 5.55 3.83
C CYS A 384 -27.88 5.39 2.34
N GLN A 385 -27.86 6.48 1.56
CA GLN A 385 -28.13 6.43 0.12
C GLN A 385 -27.12 5.57 -0.63
N LEU A 386 -25.83 5.74 -0.33
CA LEU A 386 -24.78 4.95 -0.97
C LEU A 386 -24.92 3.46 -0.62
N ALA A 387 -25.12 3.13 0.66
CA ALA A 387 -25.35 1.75 1.09
C ALA A 387 -26.60 1.16 0.40
N TYR A 388 -27.71 1.88 0.39
CA TYR A 388 -28.97 1.44 -0.19
C TYR A 388 -28.84 1.14 -1.69
N ASN A 389 -28.15 1.98 -2.46
CA ASN A 389 -27.98 1.75 -3.89
C ASN A 389 -27.05 0.57 -4.19
N VAL A 390 -25.91 0.47 -3.50
CA VAL A 390 -24.93 -0.62 -3.72
C VAL A 390 -25.51 -1.97 -3.29
N LEU A 391 -26.31 -2.02 -2.22
CA LEU A 391 -26.95 -3.26 -1.75
C LEU A 391 -28.08 -3.76 -2.68
N ARG A 392 -28.45 -3.03 -3.72
CA ARG A 392 -29.46 -3.44 -4.72
C ARG A 392 -28.86 -3.94 -6.03
N ILE A 393 -27.54 -4.08 -6.09
CA ILE A 393 -26.85 -4.64 -7.25
C ILE A 393 -27.33 -6.09 -7.46
N PRO A 394 -27.79 -6.45 -8.68
CA PRO A 394 -28.34 -7.78 -8.94
C PRO A 394 -27.27 -8.88 -8.99
N GLN A 395 -26.03 -8.53 -9.38
CA GLN A 395 -24.91 -9.47 -9.43
C GLN A 395 -24.51 -9.92 -8.03
N ARG A 396 -24.73 -11.21 -7.74
CA ARG A 396 -24.44 -11.81 -6.44
C ARG A 396 -22.98 -11.65 -6.01
N HIS A 397 -22.02 -11.92 -6.90
CA HIS A 397 -20.60 -11.86 -6.53
C HIS A 397 -20.18 -10.45 -6.09
N LEU A 398 -20.64 -9.41 -6.80
CA LEU A 398 -20.42 -8.01 -6.47
C LEU A 398 -21.07 -7.59 -5.14
N TYR A 399 -22.29 -8.05 -4.89
CA TYR A 399 -22.99 -7.81 -3.64
C TYR A 399 -22.22 -8.37 -2.43
N LEU A 400 -21.76 -9.62 -2.51
CA LEU A 400 -20.98 -10.26 -1.44
C LEU A 400 -19.61 -9.59 -1.26
N ASP A 401 -18.95 -9.23 -2.37
CA ASP A 401 -17.65 -8.54 -2.41
C ASP A 401 -17.70 -7.16 -1.71
N PHE A 402 -18.79 -6.42 -1.90
CA PHE A 402 -19.05 -5.17 -1.19
C PHE A 402 -19.19 -5.40 0.32
N ILE A 403 -20.02 -6.35 0.72
CA ILE A 403 -20.31 -6.63 2.14
C ILE A 403 -19.04 -7.00 2.90
N GLU A 404 -18.19 -7.85 2.31
CA GLU A 404 -16.92 -8.25 2.91
C GLU A 404 -15.99 -7.04 3.18
N ARG A 405 -15.95 -6.06 2.25
CA ARG A 405 -15.11 -4.86 2.40
C ARG A 405 -15.58 -3.89 3.48
N VAL A 406 -16.87 -3.89 3.81
CA VAL A 406 -17.48 -2.94 4.75
C VAL A 406 -17.67 -3.49 6.16
N PHE A 407 -17.16 -4.70 6.48
CA PHE A 407 -17.23 -5.26 7.84
C PHE A 407 -16.73 -4.31 8.94
N SER A 408 -15.68 -3.53 8.66
CA SER A 408 -15.11 -2.57 9.60
C SER A 408 -15.83 -1.22 9.67
N CYS A 409 -16.88 -1.00 8.86
CA CYS A 409 -17.66 0.24 8.87
C CYS A 409 -18.44 0.40 10.18
N ALA A 410 -18.44 1.62 10.73
CA ALA A 410 -19.15 1.94 11.98
C ALA A 410 -20.67 1.72 11.85
N GLY A 411 -21.25 2.05 10.69
CA GLY A 411 -22.67 1.88 10.40
C GLY A 411 -23.06 0.48 9.88
N PHE A 412 -22.16 -0.51 9.94
CA PHE A 412 -22.41 -1.83 9.34
C PHE A 412 -23.67 -2.51 9.90
N ASN A 413 -23.80 -2.56 11.23
CA ASN A 413 -24.92 -3.23 11.90
C ASN A 413 -26.27 -2.59 11.58
N THR A 414 -26.30 -1.28 11.31
CA THR A 414 -27.53 -0.54 11.06
C THR A 414 -27.89 -0.46 9.57
N LEU A 415 -26.89 -0.32 8.68
CA LEU A 415 -27.10 -0.03 7.26
C LEU A 415 -26.97 -1.25 6.36
N VAL A 416 -26.07 -2.18 6.69
CA VAL A 416 -25.66 -3.28 5.80
C VAL A 416 -26.20 -4.63 6.28
N LEU A 417 -26.05 -4.92 7.58
CA LEU A 417 -26.45 -6.19 8.18
C LEU A 417 -27.92 -6.56 7.92
N PRO A 418 -28.92 -5.65 8.03
CA PRO A 418 -30.32 -6.01 7.77
C PRO A 418 -30.56 -6.46 6.32
N SER A 419 -29.86 -5.87 5.35
CA SER A 419 -29.95 -6.28 3.95
C SER A 419 -29.35 -7.67 3.75
N LEU A 420 -28.18 -7.94 4.34
CA LEU A 420 -27.53 -9.25 4.27
C LEU A 420 -28.43 -10.35 4.85
N LEU A 421 -29.03 -10.12 6.02
CA LEU A 421 -29.92 -11.09 6.67
C LEU A 421 -31.15 -11.37 5.82
N ASN A 422 -31.80 -10.33 5.28
CA ASN A 422 -32.93 -10.50 4.35
C ASN A 422 -32.53 -11.25 3.07
N TYR A 423 -31.31 -11.01 2.56
CA TYR A 423 -30.76 -11.73 1.40
C TYR A 423 -30.58 -13.22 1.73
N CYS A 424 -29.93 -13.56 2.84
CA CYS A 424 -29.75 -14.92 3.33
C CYS A 424 -31.08 -15.67 3.54
N GLU A 425 -32.14 -14.97 3.96
CA GLU A 425 -33.48 -15.56 4.10
C GLU A 425 -34.20 -15.83 2.77
N SER A 426 -33.75 -15.24 1.66
CA SER A 426 -34.39 -15.32 0.35
C SER A 426 -33.62 -16.15 -0.67
N ALA A 427 -32.29 -16.19 -0.55
CA ALA A 427 -31.41 -16.92 -1.44
C ALA A 427 -31.50 -18.45 -1.24
N SER A 428 -31.08 -19.19 -2.27
CA SER A 428 -30.70 -20.60 -2.09
C SER A 428 -29.47 -20.68 -1.18
N SER A 429 -29.46 -21.65 -0.29
CA SER A 429 -28.36 -21.86 0.65
C SER A 429 -27.15 -22.42 -0.07
N ASP A 430 -26.07 -21.64 -0.15
CA ASP A 430 -24.82 -22.05 -0.77
C ASP A 430 -23.64 -21.81 0.19
N SER A 431 -22.56 -22.57 0.02
CA SER A 431 -21.32 -22.50 0.83
C SER A 431 -20.78 -21.06 0.94
N ASP A 432 -20.84 -20.27 -0.13
CA ASP A 432 -20.35 -18.88 -0.15
C ASP A 432 -20.98 -17.98 0.92
N LEU A 433 -22.29 -18.15 1.18
CA LEU A 433 -23.00 -17.36 2.20
C LEU A 433 -22.58 -17.76 3.62
N LEU A 434 -22.35 -19.05 3.83
CA LEU A 434 -21.80 -19.55 5.10
C LEU A 434 -20.39 -19.01 5.31
N GLN A 435 -19.53 -19.07 4.30
CA GLN A 435 -18.18 -18.52 4.38
C GLN A 435 -18.18 -17.01 4.68
N LEU A 436 -19.04 -16.23 4.02
CA LEU A 436 -19.14 -14.79 4.28
C LEU A 436 -19.59 -14.48 5.71
N LEU A 437 -20.62 -15.19 6.22
CA LEU A 437 -21.09 -15.04 7.61
C LEU A 437 -20.02 -15.46 8.61
N THR A 438 -19.27 -16.53 8.33
CA THR A 438 -18.12 -16.96 9.16
C THR A 438 -17.04 -15.89 9.18
N LYS A 439 -16.65 -15.33 8.03
CA LYS A 439 -15.69 -14.22 7.97
C LYS A 439 -16.16 -13.00 8.77
N LEU A 440 -17.44 -12.67 8.70
CA LEU A 440 -18.06 -11.59 9.48
C LEU A 440 -17.96 -11.86 10.98
N VAL A 441 -18.27 -13.09 11.42
CA VAL A 441 -18.16 -13.51 12.81
C VAL A 441 -16.72 -13.39 13.29
N LEU A 442 -15.76 -13.95 12.56
CA LEU A 442 -14.33 -13.92 12.90
C LEU A 442 -13.74 -12.50 12.86
N HIS A 443 -14.29 -11.59 12.06
CA HIS A 443 -13.85 -10.19 12.03
C HIS A 443 -14.39 -9.39 13.23
N LYS A 444 -15.61 -9.68 13.69
CA LYS A 444 -16.28 -8.92 14.77
C LYS A 444 -16.05 -9.52 16.15
N VAL A 445 -15.73 -10.81 16.21
CA VAL A 445 -15.45 -11.56 17.44
C VAL A 445 -13.98 -11.99 17.37
N PRO A 446 -13.15 -11.67 18.38
CA PRO A 446 -11.74 -12.08 18.39
C PRO A 446 -11.61 -13.61 18.24
N SER A 447 -10.56 -14.08 17.57
CA SER A 447 -10.26 -15.52 17.43
C SER A 447 -9.86 -16.11 18.78
N ILE A 448 -10.43 -17.25 19.14
CA ILE A 448 -10.38 -17.83 20.50
C ILE A 448 -9.37 -18.98 20.57
N ALA A 449 -8.39 -19.01 19.66
CA ALA A 449 -7.42 -20.09 19.50
C ALA A 449 -6.64 -20.50 20.78
N LEU A 450 -6.73 -19.76 21.89
CA LEU A 450 -6.13 -20.11 23.19
C LEU A 450 -7.06 -19.93 24.41
N GLY A 451 -8.38 -19.77 24.25
CA GLY A 451 -9.32 -19.60 25.38
C GLY A 451 -9.13 -18.33 26.22
N SER A 452 -8.09 -17.53 25.96
CA SER A 452 -7.73 -16.30 26.68
C SER A 452 -8.73 -15.15 26.51
N HIS A 453 -9.61 -15.24 25.52
CA HIS A 453 -10.63 -14.23 25.20
C HIS A 453 -12.07 -14.74 25.41
N PHE A 454 -12.26 -15.81 26.18
CA PHE A 454 -13.60 -16.38 26.42
C PHE A 454 -14.58 -15.35 27.03
N ASP A 455 -14.10 -14.51 27.96
CA ASP A 455 -14.91 -13.48 28.63
C ASP A 455 -15.15 -12.23 27.76
N GLU A 456 -14.33 -12.00 26.74
CA GLU A 456 -14.48 -10.86 25.81
C GLU A 456 -15.44 -11.16 24.65
N TRP A 457 -15.95 -12.40 24.59
CA TRP A 457 -16.88 -12.85 23.56
C TRP A 457 -18.21 -12.08 23.65
N LYS A 458 -18.57 -11.41 22.55
CA LYS A 458 -19.87 -10.73 22.41
C LYS A 458 -20.63 -11.30 21.23
N ARG A 459 -21.90 -11.59 21.47
CA ARG A 459 -22.82 -12.06 20.44
C ARG A 459 -23.15 -10.92 19.47
N ILE A 460 -22.91 -11.15 18.16
CA ILE A 460 -23.25 -10.18 17.10
C ILE A 460 -24.77 -10.05 16.90
N GLY A 461 -25.52 -11.15 17.08
CA GLY A 461 -26.98 -11.19 16.90
C GLY A 461 -27.38 -11.20 15.43
N LEU A 462 -27.26 -12.36 14.77
CA LEU A 462 -27.75 -12.60 13.41
C LEU A 462 -29.23 -12.95 13.48
N ASP A 463 -30.11 -11.98 13.26
CA ASP A 463 -31.56 -12.15 13.45
C ASP A 463 -32.29 -12.59 12.19
N PHE A 464 -32.81 -13.82 12.22
CA PHE A 464 -33.58 -14.49 11.18
C PHE A 464 -35.03 -14.75 11.61
N THR A 465 -35.58 -13.92 12.51
CA THR A 465 -36.95 -14.06 13.00
C THR A 465 -38.03 -13.61 12.02
N ASN A 466 -37.66 -12.92 10.93
CA ASN A 466 -38.61 -12.29 10.01
C ASN A 466 -39.41 -13.30 9.18
N LYS A 467 -38.86 -14.48 8.86
CA LYS A 467 -39.56 -15.53 8.10
C LYS A 467 -39.77 -16.81 8.91
N LYS A 468 -40.95 -17.43 8.72
CA LYS A 468 -41.31 -18.72 9.35
C LYS A 468 -40.44 -19.90 8.88
N GLN A 469 -39.85 -19.78 7.70
CA GLN A 469 -38.93 -20.74 7.09
C GLN A 469 -37.68 -20.00 6.62
N ASN A 470 -36.52 -20.61 6.82
CA ASN A 470 -35.23 -20.07 6.42
C ASN A 470 -34.40 -21.19 5.81
N ASN A 471 -34.09 -21.06 4.51
CA ASN A 471 -33.34 -22.05 3.75
C ASN A 471 -31.94 -22.26 4.33
N LEU A 472 -31.27 -21.19 4.78
CA LEU A 472 -29.91 -21.25 5.32
C LEU A 472 -29.89 -22.06 6.62
N LEU A 473 -30.85 -21.83 7.52
CA LEU A 473 -30.97 -22.62 8.77
C LEU A 473 -31.32 -24.08 8.49
N ALA A 474 -32.17 -24.35 7.50
CA ALA A 474 -32.47 -25.71 7.06
C ALA A 474 -31.22 -26.40 6.48
N HIS A 475 -30.42 -25.68 5.70
CA HIS A 475 -29.17 -26.18 5.13
C HIS A 475 -28.11 -26.45 6.21
N MET A 476 -27.88 -25.50 7.13
CA MET A 476 -27.03 -25.70 8.32
C MET A 476 -27.44 -26.95 9.12
N THR A 477 -28.74 -27.12 9.35
CA THR A 477 -29.26 -28.30 10.05
C THR A 477 -28.98 -29.59 9.25
N SER A 478 -29.13 -29.55 7.92
CA SER A 478 -28.86 -30.69 7.05
C SER A 478 -27.38 -31.08 7.01
N LEU A 479 -26.47 -30.11 6.96
CA LEU A 479 -25.01 -30.30 6.96
C LEU A 479 -24.51 -30.96 8.24
N LEU A 480 -25.11 -30.60 9.38
CA LEU A 480 -24.81 -31.20 10.68
C LEU A 480 -25.35 -32.63 10.81
N THR A 481 -26.38 -33.00 10.03
CA THR A 481 -26.97 -34.36 10.06
C THR A 481 -26.39 -35.32 9.03
N SER A 482 -25.68 -34.83 8.01
CA SER A 482 -25.07 -35.69 7.00
C SER A 482 -23.75 -36.31 7.48
N SER A 483 -23.50 -37.53 7.00
CA SER A 483 -22.29 -38.30 7.25
C SER A 483 -21.17 -38.07 6.22
N GLN A 484 -21.44 -37.28 5.16
CA GLN A 484 -20.55 -37.10 3.99
C GLN A 484 -20.24 -35.62 3.66
N SER A 485 -20.48 -34.66 4.56
CA SER A 485 -20.29 -33.23 4.25
C SER A 485 -18.82 -32.79 4.31
N ALA A 486 -18.45 -31.88 3.41
CA ALA A 486 -17.17 -31.18 3.41
C ALA A 486 -16.91 -30.55 4.80
N THR A 487 -15.74 -30.81 5.37
CA THR A 487 -15.33 -30.36 6.72
C THR A 487 -15.53 -28.87 6.95
N ASP A 488 -15.33 -28.07 5.90
CA ASP A 488 -15.28 -26.61 6.00
C ASP A 488 -16.67 -25.96 6.21
N ASP A 489 -17.70 -26.47 5.54
CA ASP A 489 -19.07 -25.98 5.71
C ASP A 489 -19.65 -26.36 7.09
N ILE A 490 -19.21 -27.50 7.63
CA ILE A 490 -19.54 -27.93 8.99
C ILE A 490 -18.89 -26.98 10.00
N ILE A 491 -17.60 -26.66 9.84
CA ILE A 491 -16.87 -25.70 10.68
C ILE A 491 -17.55 -24.32 10.64
N CYS A 492 -17.89 -23.83 9.44
CA CYS A 492 -18.63 -22.57 9.29
C CYS A 492 -19.96 -22.60 10.04
N THR A 493 -20.71 -23.70 9.91
CA THR A 493 -22.00 -23.88 10.58
C THR A 493 -21.86 -23.83 12.11
N ILE A 494 -20.84 -24.49 12.65
CA ILE A 494 -20.54 -24.51 14.09
C ILE A 494 -20.19 -23.09 14.58
N LEU A 495 -19.32 -22.38 13.87
CA LEU A 495 -18.91 -21.01 14.24
C LEU A 495 -20.06 -19.99 14.19
N ILE A 496 -20.99 -20.14 13.25
CA ILE A 496 -22.13 -19.20 13.09
C ILE A 496 -23.23 -19.48 14.12
N ALA A 497 -23.49 -20.74 14.45
CA ALA A 497 -24.61 -21.17 15.30
C ALA A 497 -24.83 -20.35 16.59
N PRO A 498 -23.82 -20.01 17.42
CA PRO A 498 -24.04 -19.27 18.65
C PRO A 498 -24.49 -17.82 18.42
N HIS A 499 -24.32 -17.30 17.20
CA HIS A 499 -24.71 -15.94 16.83
C HIS A 499 -26.12 -15.85 16.24
N VAL A 500 -26.78 -16.97 15.94
CA VAL A 500 -28.10 -17.03 15.26
C VAL A 500 -29.25 -16.79 16.22
N ASN A 501 -30.11 -15.82 15.91
CA ASN A 501 -31.46 -15.68 16.45
C ASN A 501 -32.45 -16.14 15.38
N ALA A 502 -33.38 -17.01 15.73
CA ALA A 502 -34.42 -17.50 14.81
C ALA A 502 -35.67 -17.92 15.61
N PRO A 503 -36.80 -18.20 14.95
CA PRO A 503 -37.98 -18.73 15.63
C PRO A 503 -37.65 -20.02 16.40
N PRO A 504 -38.30 -20.27 17.56
CA PRO A 504 -37.91 -21.32 18.49
C PRO A 504 -37.93 -22.73 17.88
N HIS A 505 -38.79 -22.98 16.89
CA HIS A 505 -38.85 -24.27 16.19
C HIS A 505 -37.67 -24.52 15.24
N LEU A 506 -37.02 -23.46 14.74
CA LEU A 506 -35.81 -23.59 13.89
C LEU A 506 -34.56 -23.66 14.76
N LEU A 507 -34.48 -22.85 15.82
CA LEU A 507 -33.39 -22.93 16.80
C LEU A 507 -33.32 -24.31 17.46
N SER A 508 -34.45 -24.89 17.86
CA SER A 508 -34.46 -26.22 18.48
C SER A 508 -33.99 -27.32 17.51
N LYS A 509 -34.31 -27.20 16.22
CA LYS A 509 -33.81 -28.12 15.18
C LYS A 509 -32.30 -28.00 14.98
N LEU A 510 -31.78 -26.77 14.90
CA LEU A 510 -30.34 -26.52 14.76
C LEU A 510 -29.56 -27.01 15.99
N HIS A 511 -30.00 -26.63 17.19
CA HIS A 511 -29.40 -27.09 18.44
C HIS A 511 -29.49 -28.62 18.57
N GLY A 512 -30.62 -29.22 18.20
CA GLY A 512 -30.78 -30.68 18.18
C GLY A 512 -29.88 -31.39 17.16
N ALA A 513 -29.51 -30.74 16.05
CA ALA A 513 -28.52 -31.26 15.11
C ALA A 513 -27.09 -31.16 15.67
N LEU A 514 -26.72 -30.04 16.30
CA LEU A 514 -25.43 -29.87 16.98
C LEU A 514 -25.27 -30.91 18.10
N LYS A 515 -26.29 -31.12 18.93
CA LYS A 515 -26.29 -32.15 19.99
C LYS A 515 -26.09 -33.55 19.43
N ARG A 516 -26.76 -33.90 18.32
CA ARG A 516 -26.59 -35.20 17.68
C ARG A 516 -25.18 -35.37 17.12
N LYS A 517 -24.63 -34.34 16.46
CA LYS A 517 -23.27 -34.37 15.91
C LYS A 517 -22.20 -34.51 16.99
N LEU A 518 -22.36 -33.81 18.13
CA LEU A 518 -21.48 -33.96 19.30
C LEU A 518 -21.52 -35.39 19.86
N ARG A 519 -22.71 -35.99 19.96
CA ARG A 519 -22.88 -37.36 20.49
C ARG A 519 -22.42 -38.46 19.52
N SER A 520 -22.42 -38.18 18.21
CA SER A 520 -22.02 -39.13 17.18
C SER A 520 -20.55 -39.00 16.75
N HIS A 521 -19.82 -37.99 17.26
CA HIS A 521 -18.43 -37.79 16.89
C HIS A 521 -17.56 -38.85 17.59
N ASP A 522 -16.85 -39.65 16.80
CA ASP A 522 -15.92 -40.63 17.34
C ASP A 522 -14.61 -39.90 17.73
N VAL A 523 -14.30 -39.87 19.02
CA VAL A 523 -13.12 -39.20 19.59
C VAL A 523 -11.85 -40.03 19.37
N SER A 524 -11.99 -41.28 18.93
CA SER A 524 -10.89 -42.23 18.73
C SER A 524 -10.11 -42.05 17.41
N SER A 525 -10.48 -41.10 16.56
CA SER A 525 -9.77 -40.86 15.29
C SER A 525 -8.47 -40.09 15.51
N ASP A 526 -7.34 -40.60 15.00
CA ASP A 526 -6.03 -39.89 14.92
C ASP A 526 -6.04 -38.68 13.95
N ASP A 527 -7.19 -38.28 13.42
CA ASP A 527 -7.33 -37.16 12.48
C ASP A 527 -7.42 -35.83 13.23
N GLN A 528 -6.34 -35.04 13.17
CA GLN A 528 -6.25 -33.69 13.77
C GLN A 528 -7.43 -32.78 13.38
N THR A 529 -7.99 -32.95 12.18
CA THR A 529 -9.13 -32.16 11.69
C THR A 529 -10.40 -32.48 12.46
N GLN A 530 -10.62 -33.75 12.78
CA GLN A 530 -11.78 -34.21 13.56
C GLN A 530 -11.68 -33.75 15.01
N LEU A 531 -10.48 -33.75 15.57
CA LEU A 531 -10.24 -33.24 16.92
C LEU A 531 -10.49 -31.72 17.03
N TYR A 532 -10.08 -30.96 16.02
CA TYR A 532 -10.37 -29.53 15.93
C TYR A 532 -11.88 -29.25 15.82
N VAL A 533 -12.60 -29.98 14.96
CA VAL A 533 -14.06 -29.88 14.83
C VAL A 533 -14.77 -30.23 16.14
N TYR A 534 -14.32 -31.27 16.84
CA TYR A 534 -14.86 -31.66 18.15
C TYR A 534 -14.65 -30.57 19.21
N THR A 535 -13.47 -29.96 19.24
CA THR A 535 -13.16 -28.83 20.14
C THR A 535 -14.09 -27.64 19.89
N LEU A 536 -14.29 -27.26 18.62
CA LEU A 536 -15.21 -26.19 18.23
C LEU A 536 -16.67 -26.49 18.59
N LEU A 537 -17.10 -27.76 18.46
CA LEU A 537 -18.45 -28.20 18.83
C LEU A 537 -18.69 -28.08 20.34
N VAL A 538 -17.73 -28.51 21.16
CA VAL A 538 -17.80 -28.39 22.62
C VAL A 538 -17.89 -26.92 23.03
N GLU A 539 -17.02 -26.06 22.47
CA GLU A 539 -17.05 -24.61 22.73
C GLU A 539 -18.40 -23.98 22.35
N THR A 540 -18.93 -24.34 21.19
CA THR A 540 -20.20 -23.83 20.68
C THR A 540 -21.37 -24.26 21.57
N MET A 541 -21.37 -25.51 22.06
CA MET A 541 -22.39 -26.01 22.97
C MET A 541 -22.31 -25.37 24.36
N LEU A 542 -21.12 -25.08 24.87
CA LEU A 542 -20.97 -24.31 26.12
C LEU A 542 -21.61 -22.92 26.03
N ARG A 543 -21.62 -22.30 24.84
CA ARG A 543 -22.23 -20.97 24.62
C ARG A 543 -23.75 -21.00 24.43
N ILE A 544 -24.26 -22.08 23.84
CA ILE A 544 -25.68 -22.21 23.47
C ILE A 544 -26.49 -22.85 24.60
N ASP A 545 -25.98 -23.93 25.19
CA ASP A 545 -26.66 -24.74 26.20
C ASP A 545 -25.63 -25.43 27.13
N PRO A 546 -25.06 -24.69 28.10
CA PRO A 546 -23.96 -25.18 28.93
C PRO A 546 -24.33 -26.40 29.79
N GLY A 547 -25.62 -26.63 30.05
CA GLY A 547 -26.09 -27.75 30.87
C GLY A 547 -25.98 -29.13 30.20
N GLU A 548 -25.80 -29.18 28.88
CA GLU A 548 -25.74 -30.45 28.12
C GLU A 548 -24.31 -30.91 27.80
N VAL A 549 -23.30 -30.08 28.05
CA VAL A 549 -21.90 -30.47 27.86
C VAL A 549 -21.44 -31.27 29.09
N LYS A 550 -21.20 -32.57 28.90
CA LYS A 550 -20.69 -33.43 29.97
C LYS A 550 -19.27 -33.05 30.36
N PHE A 551 -18.96 -33.14 31.66
CA PHE A 551 -17.61 -32.94 32.17
C PHE A 551 -16.59 -33.91 31.56
N GLU A 552 -17.01 -35.14 31.27
CA GLU A 552 -16.22 -36.18 30.58
C GLU A 552 -15.78 -35.73 29.18
N ALA A 553 -16.68 -35.12 28.40
CA ALA A 553 -16.36 -34.60 27.06
C ALA A 553 -15.33 -33.45 27.12
N ILE A 554 -15.41 -32.61 28.16
CA ILE A 554 -14.42 -31.54 28.40
C ILE A 554 -13.06 -32.15 28.77
N LEU A 555 -13.03 -33.18 29.63
CA LEU A 555 -11.81 -33.90 29.99
C LEU A 555 -11.20 -34.65 28.80
N GLU A 556 -12.01 -35.20 27.90
CA GLU A 556 -11.56 -35.86 26.67
C GLU A 556 -10.93 -34.88 25.66
N VAL A 557 -11.50 -33.68 25.47
CA VAL A 557 -10.85 -32.60 24.69
C VAL A 557 -9.51 -32.22 25.31
N LEU A 558 -9.48 -32.05 26.63
CA LEU A 558 -8.27 -31.67 27.35
C LEU A 558 -7.20 -32.78 27.35
N SER A 559 -7.60 -34.06 27.32
CA SER A 559 -6.67 -35.20 27.33
C SER A 559 -6.08 -35.52 25.95
N SER A 560 -6.85 -35.35 24.88
CA SER A 560 -6.44 -35.55 23.48
C SER A 560 -5.58 -34.40 22.92
N SER A 561 -5.77 -33.18 23.41
CA SER A 561 -5.00 -31.98 23.00
C SER A 561 -3.74 -31.71 23.85
N LEU A 562 -3.42 -32.58 24.81
CA LEU A 562 -2.25 -32.42 25.69
C LEU A 562 -0.92 -32.30 24.92
N ASN A 563 -0.75 -32.97 23.78
CA ASN A 563 0.47 -32.87 22.97
C ASN A 563 0.60 -31.55 22.19
N GLU A 564 -0.50 -30.94 21.74
CA GLU A 564 -0.46 -29.69 20.96
C GLU A 564 -0.44 -28.45 21.85
N VAL A 565 -1.11 -28.51 23.00
CA VAL A 565 -0.98 -27.50 24.06
C VAL A 565 0.46 -27.48 24.61
N CYS A 566 1.10 -28.65 24.76
CA CYS A 566 2.53 -28.72 25.14
C CYS A 566 3.48 -28.19 24.04
N ASN A 567 3.19 -28.47 22.76
CA ASN A 567 4.03 -27.99 21.64
C ASN A 567 3.98 -26.47 21.46
N MET A 568 2.84 -25.83 21.72
CA MET A 568 2.72 -24.36 21.74
C MET A 568 3.42 -23.73 22.94
N CYS A 569 3.37 -24.37 24.12
CA CYS A 569 4.10 -23.90 25.30
C CYS A 569 5.63 -24.01 25.14
N GLN A 570 6.13 -25.10 24.52
CA GLN A 570 7.56 -25.32 24.32
C GLN A 570 8.20 -24.37 23.29
N PHE A 571 7.44 -23.89 22.30
CA PHE A 571 7.96 -22.90 21.32
C PHE A 571 8.19 -21.52 21.95
N THR A 572 7.33 -21.10 22.90
CA THR A 572 7.52 -19.85 23.65
C THR A 572 8.63 -19.92 24.71
N GLU A 573 8.90 -21.10 25.28
CA GLU A 573 10.03 -21.28 26.20
C GLU A 573 11.37 -21.43 25.46
N GLN A 574 11.39 -22.03 24.27
CA GLN A 574 12.62 -22.16 23.46
C GLN A 574 13.07 -20.86 22.78
N CYS A 575 12.22 -19.83 22.66
CA CYS A 575 12.67 -18.49 22.27
C CYS A 575 13.35 -17.69 23.41
N LYS A 576 13.31 -18.18 24.65
CA LYS A 576 13.96 -17.50 25.79
C LYS A 576 15.30 -18.11 26.20
N SER A 577 15.61 -19.32 25.79
CA SER A 577 16.87 -19.94 26.16
C SER A 577 17.44 -20.74 25.01
N LEU A 578 18.26 -20.09 24.18
CA LEU A 578 19.60 -20.57 23.85
C LEU A 578 20.42 -19.36 23.41
N SER A 579 21.02 -18.69 24.39
CA SER A 579 22.38 -18.21 24.18
C SER A 579 23.29 -19.43 23.99
N LYS A 580 23.56 -19.75 22.71
CA LYS A 580 24.56 -20.71 22.16
C LYS A 580 24.15 -22.19 21.98
N PRO A 581 24.75 -22.89 20.98
CA PRO A 581 24.08 -23.93 20.18
C PRO A 581 24.53 -25.35 20.57
N LEU A 582 23.69 -26.38 20.38
CA LEU A 582 24.13 -27.77 20.55
C LEU A 582 23.58 -28.76 19.52
N ASN A 583 24.57 -29.18 18.73
CA ASN A 583 24.85 -30.34 17.88
C ASN A 583 23.93 -31.59 17.89
N ALA A 584 23.85 -32.21 16.71
CA ALA A 584 22.92 -33.27 16.28
C ALA A 584 23.03 -34.64 16.99
N ARG A 585 23.88 -34.83 18.00
CA ARG A 585 24.04 -36.12 18.71
C ARG A 585 23.00 -36.35 19.81
N THR A 586 22.44 -35.28 20.37
CA THR A 586 21.44 -35.34 21.46
C THR A 586 20.04 -35.66 20.94
N ILE A 587 19.74 -35.24 19.71
CA ILE A 587 18.45 -35.45 19.03
C ILE A 587 18.23 -36.95 18.71
N THR A 588 19.31 -37.67 18.34
CA THR A 588 19.22 -39.08 17.96
C THR A 588 18.97 -40.03 19.14
N GLN A 589 19.35 -39.65 20.38
CA GLN A 589 19.15 -40.50 21.57
C GLN A 589 17.76 -40.38 22.19
N TYR A 590 17.02 -39.29 21.95
CA TYR A 590 15.68 -39.10 22.49
C TYR A 590 14.61 -39.83 21.67
N ILE A 591 14.78 -39.91 20.35
CA ILE A 591 13.87 -40.63 19.43
C ILE A 591 13.87 -42.14 19.71
N ILE A 592 14.99 -42.71 20.16
CA ILE A 592 15.14 -44.16 20.43
C ILE A 592 14.39 -44.62 21.69
N ARG A 593 14.06 -43.71 22.61
CA ARG A 593 13.37 -44.07 23.87
C ARG A 593 11.83 -44.07 23.78
N VAL A 594 11.27 -43.53 22.70
CA VAL A 594 9.82 -43.32 22.50
C VAL A 594 9.12 -44.55 21.87
N HIS A 595 9.84 -45.62 21.52
CA HIS A 595 9.28 -46.65 20.63
C HIS A 595 9.07 -48.08 21.15
N ASN A 596 9.27 -48.40 22.44
CA ASN A 596 9.09 -49.81 22.88
C ASN A 596 8.01 -50.00 23.97
N ASP A 597 6.97 -50.72 23.52
CA ASP A 597 6.11 -51.70 24.20
C ASP A 597 4.85 -51.24 24.97
N ARG A 598 3.69 -51.54 24.34
CA ARG A 598 2.33 -51.63 24.91
C ARG A 598 2.05 -53.06 25.40
N THR A 599 1.20 -53.24 26.42
CA THR A 599 0.20 -54.33 26.52
C THR A 599 -0.90 -54.07 27.61
N GLU A 600 -2.14 -54.20 27.16
CA GLU A 600 -3.49 -54.45 27.73
C GLU A 600 -3.86 -54.67 29.24
N THR A 601 -5.03 -54.08 29.61
CA THR A 601 -6.21 -54.56 30.42
C THR A 601 -6.50 -54.18 31.91
N SER A 602 -7.67 -53.51 32.04
CA SER A 602 -8.76 -53.48 33.06
C SER A 602 -8.71 -52.73 34.42
N ILE A 603 -9.69 -51.81 34.52
CA ILE A 603 -10.16 -50.78 35.47
C ILE A 603 -10.46 -51.12 36.96
N ASP A 604 -10.34 -52.33 37.49
CA ASP A 604 -10.90 -52.64 38.84
C ASP A 604 -9.95 -52.53 40.05
N SER A 605 -8.73 -51.98 39.91
CA SER A 605 -7.75 -51.93 41.02
C SER A 605 -7.52 -50.55 41.68
N ASP A 606 -8.19 -49.48 41.25
CA ASP A 606 -7.82 -48.10 41.64
C ASP A 606 -8.53 -47.52 42.87
N LEU A 607 -9.43 -48.29 43.52
CA LEU A 607 -10.16 -47.80 44.69
C LEU A 607 -9.28 -47.54 45.95
N PRO A 608 -8.18 -48.27 46.22
CA PRO A 608 -7.35 -48.02 47.40
C PRO A 608 -6.34 -46.87 47.25
N PHE A 609 -5.94 -46.50 46.02
CA PHE A 609 -4.88 -45.51 45.74
C PHE A 609 -5.33 -44.06 45.96
N ILE A 610 -6.64 -43.81 45.86
CA ILE A 610 -7.28 -42.52 46.05
C ILE A 610 -7.25 -42.09 47.54
N THR A 611 -7.27 -43.06 48.46
CA THR A 611 -7.29 -42.82 49.91
C THR A 611 -5.94 -42.42 50.51
N ASP A 612 -4.84 -42.85 49.88
CA ASP A 612 -3.47 -42.66 50.42
C ASP A 612 -2.87 -41.28 50.04
N HIS A 613 -3.38 -40.64 48.98
CA HIS A 613 -2.90 -39.34 48.48
C HIS A 613 -3.38 -38.12 49.28
N TYR A 614 -4.28 -38.29 50.25
CA TYR A 614 -4.83 -37.21 51.06
C TYR A 614 -3.91 -36.78 52.22
N ALA A 615 -3.03 -37.66 52.71
CA ALA A 615 -2.16 -37.38 53.86
C ALA A 615 -0.83 -36.68 53.49
N HIS A 616 -0.39 -36.76 52.23
CA HIS A 616 0.83 -36.09 51.74
C HIS A 616 0.61 -34.63 51.31
N LEU A 617 -0.63 -34.15 51.28
CA LEU A 617 -1.03 -32.78 50.92
C LEU A 617 -0.82 -31.72 52.01
N THR A 618 -0.38 -32.09 53.23
CA THR A 618 -0.21 -31.16 54.37
C THR A 618 1.24 -30.84 54.75
N ALA A 619 2.24 -31.26 53.98
CA ALA A 619 3.63 -30.89 54.23
C ALA A 619 4.33 -30.38 52.95
N LEU A 620 4.58 -29.07 52.94
CA LEU A 620 5.60 -28.30 52.19
C LEU A 620 5.10 -27.35 51.09
N ASN A 621 5.60 -26.12 51.17
CA ASN A 621 5.70 -25.15 50.08
C ASN A 621 6.93 -24.25 50.29
N ASP A 622 7.66 -23.94 49.19
CA ASP A 622 8.52 -22.75 48.92
C ASP A 622 9.32 -22.97 47.58
N LYS A 623 8.69 -22.98 46.37
CA LYS A 623 8.40 -21.90 45.36
C LYS A 623 9.52 -21.65 44.31
N PRO A 624 9.31 -21.01 43.11
CA PRO A 624 8.09 -20.44 42.48
C PRO A 624 7.88 -20.77 40.96
N ASP A 625 6.63 -21.02 40.53
CA ASP A 625 6.02 -20.58 39.22
C ASP A 625 4.76 -21.35 38.78
N HIS A 626 4.25 -22.33 39.54
CA HIS A 626 3.06 -23.10 39.13
C HIS A 626 1.84 -23.07 40.09
N CYS A 627 1.81 -22.19 41.10
CA CYS A 627 0.75 -22.23 42.12
C CYS A 627 -0.35 -21.16 42.01
N ASN A 628 -0.15 -20.02 41.33
CA ASN A 628 -1.21 -18.98 41.29
C ASN A 628 -2.23 -19.15 40.16
N VAL A 629 -1.88 -19.85 39.07
CA VAL A 629 -2.78 -20.03 37.92
C VAL A 629 -3.78 -21.19 38.15
N ARG A 630 -3.38 -22.26 38.84
CA ARG A 630 -4.28 -23.37 39.23
C ARG A 630 -5.30 -22.95 40.30
N VAL A 631 -4.94 -22.02 41.19
CA VAL A 631 -5.85 -21.44 42.21
C VAL A 631 -6.86 -20.49 41.56
N LEU A 632 -6.46 -19.66 40.58
CA LEU A 632 -7.39 -18.79 39.85
C LEU A 632 -8.39 -19.59 39.00
N LEU A 633 -7.95 -20.68 38.38
CA LEU A 633 -8.80 -21.60 37.59
C LEU A 633 -9.81 -22.35 38.47
N TRP A 634 -9.43 -22.72 39.70
CA TRP A 634 -10.36 -23.29 40.68
C TRP A 634 -11.26 -22.24 41.35
N GLU A 635 -10.83 -20.98 41.49
CA GLU A 635 -11.68 -19.88 42.00
C GLU A 635 -12.75 -19.45 40.99
N THR A 636 -12.44 -19.44 39.69
CA THR A 636 -13.42 -19.17 38.61
C THR A 636 -14.40 -20.34 38.42
N LEU A 637 -13.92 -21.59 38.47
CA LEU A 637 -14.79 -22.77 38.49
C LEU A 637 -15.65 -22.85 39.77
N ALA A 638 -15.15 -22.38 40.92
CA ALA A 638 -15.92 -22.26 42.16
C ALA A 638 -16.95 -21.12 42.13
N GLN A 639 -16.65 -19.99 41.48
CA GLN A 639 -17.62 -18.90 41.29
C GLN A 639 -18.77 -19.29 40.35
N MET A 640 -18.50 -20.04 39.27
CA MET A 640 -19.54 -20.62 38.42
C MET A 640 -20.39 -21.68 39.14
N LYS A 641 -19.78 -22.41 40.10
CA LYS A 641 -20.49 -23.33 40.99
C LYS A 641 -21.38 -22.60 42.00
N ILE A 642 -21.03 -21.39 42.43
CA ILE A 642 -21.85 -20.59 43.36
C ILE A 642 -23.11 -20.04 42.67
N SER A 643 -23.05 -19.64 41.40
CA SER A 643 -24.24 -19.17 40.66
C SER A 643 -25.19 -20.29 40.22
N LEU A 644 -24.69 -21.51 40.02
CA LEU A 644 -25.51 -22.68 39.67
C LEU A 644 -26.09 -23.40 40.91
N ILE A 645 -25.56 -23.15 42.11
CA ILE A 645 -26.09 -23.72 43.37
C ILE A 645 -26.94 -22.72 44.16
N SER A 646 -26.75 -21.40 43.99
CA SER A 646 -27.68 -20.41 44.55
C SER A 646 -28.93 -20.31 43.68
N GLY A 647 -29.87 -21.22 43.87
CA GLY A 647 -31.25 -21.03 43.45
C GLY A 647 -31.86 -19.79 44.13
N ARG A 648 -31.63 -18.63 43.51
CA ARG A 648 -32.50 -17.46 43.51
C ARG A 648 -32.55 -16.87 42.12
#